data_AF-A0A6A4M9N0-F1
#
_entry.id   AF-A0A6A4M9N0-F1
#
_cell.length_a   1.000
_cell.length_b   1.000
_cell.length_c   1.000
_cell.angle_alpha   90.00
_cell.angle_beta   90.00
_cell.angle_gamma   90.00
#
_symmetry.space_group_name_H-M   'P 1'
#
loop_
_entity.id
_entity.type
_entity.pdbx_description
1 polymer ?
#
loop_
_entity_poly.entity_id
_entity_poly.type
_entity_poly.pdbx_seq_one_letter_code
_entity_poly.pdbx_strand_id
1 'polypeptide(L)'
;MTMNQRKIIELEEGWDFMQNGITKLKRILEGLPEPQFSSEEYMMLYTTIYNMCTQKPPNDYSQQLYEKYKEAFEEYISSSVRNCFAHVKVLPSLREKHDEFMLRELVKRWPNHKVMVRWLSRFFHYLDRYFIARRSLPALNEVGLTCFRDQVYQELKGKVRDAVIALIDQEREGEQIDRALLKNVLDLFVEIGMGQMVDYENDFEDDMLKDSASYYSRKASNWIVEDSCPDYMLKAEQCLKKERDRVSHYLHSSSEQKLVEKVQNELLVVYSTQLLEKEHSGCRVLLRDDKVEDLSRMYRLFHKIPKGLEPIANIFKQHITAEGTALVQQAEDAAGNKAESAVGSLEQVFVRKVIELHDKYMAYVNDCFANHSLFHKALKEAFEVFCNKNVSGCSSAELLASFCDNILKKGGVEKLSDEAIEDTLDKVVKLLAYISDKDLFAEFYRKKLSRRLLFDKSANDDHERLILTKLKQQCGGQFTSKMEGMVTDLTLAKENQNHFEEYLGKNTNANPGIDLTVTVLTTGFWPSYKSSDLSLPVEMERYVYLTPNFPPPGTCNINGKFEQKTIELIVGTYQAAALLLFNASDRLSYSDIKTQLNLADDDLVRLLQSLSCAKYKILTKEPNSRTVTPSDFFEFNPKFTDRMRRIRIPLPPVDERKRVVEDVDKDRRYAIDASIVRIMKSRKVLGHQQLVMECVEQLSRMFKPDFKAIKKRIEDLITRDYLERDKDNPNLFRYLAYTVYNMSSPPDGHSARLYNKYKEVLEEYISSSVLPSLREKHDEFMLRELMKRWANYKDLVMLLSKIFHYLDRYFVLRRVLPDLNAVGLTCFHNLVYRELKGEVRDAVITLIYQEREGEQIDRALLKNVLDFFVEIGMGKMVDYENDFEDDMLKDSASYYSREASNWIVEDSCPDYMLKVEQCLEKERDRVSHYLHSSSEQKLVEVRFFKLALIDTKVQNELLVVYSTQLLEKEHSGCRALLRDGKVEDLSRMYRLFHEIPNGLEPIANIFKQHVTAEVTALVQQAEDEADNKVWVRFRKVNELLDKCMAYVNECFANHSLFSKAVEEALEDGELLASLFDHMLKKGVVEKSSDEAIEGTLDKSLDTADPMERGVTIATDVEFPDWLILDTIQKTYEPNSRGNTTIPFFHRNAFH
;
A
#
# COMPACT_ATOMS: atom_id res chain seq x y z
N MET A 1 -36.19 -28.50 100.24
CA MET A 1 -35.46 -29.47 101.08
C MET A 1 -35.60 -30.81 100.40
N THR A 2 -34.59 -31.53 99.91
CA THR A 2 -33.17 -31.68 100.28
C THR A 2 -32.29 -31.57 99.03
N MET A 3 -31.22 -30.77 99.09
CA MET A 3 -30.11 -30.86 98.14
C MET A 3 -29.39 -32.18 98.40
N ASN A 4 -29.45 -33.14 97.49
CA ASN A 4 -28.52 -34.26 97.48
C ASN A 4 -27.11 -33.68 97.33
N GLN A 5 -26.33 -33.66 98.41
CA GLN A 5 -24.90 -33.38 98.35
C GLN A 5 -24.28 -34.42 97.41
N ARG A 6 -23.82 -34.00 96.23
CA ARG A 6 -23.01 -34.86 95.36
C ARG A 6 -21.77 -35.27 96.17
N LYS A 7 -21.53 -36.58 96.33
CA LYS A 7 -20.33 -37.13 96.97
C LYS A 7 -19.09 -36.54 96.27
N ILE A 8 -18.15 -36.00 97.05
CA ILE A 8 -16.86 -35.52 96.54
C ILE A 8 -16.08 -36.75 96.07
N ILE A 9 -15.57 -36.71 94.83
CA ILE A 9 -14.64 -37.69 94.28
C ILE A 9 -13.25 -37.13 94.51
N GLU A 10 -12.43 -37.81 95.32
CA GLU A 10 -11.01 -37.47 95.50
C GLU A 10 -10.22 -37.74 94.20
N LEU A 11 -9.11 -37.01 93.99
CA LEU A 11 -8.31 -37.13 92.77
C LEU A 11 -7.86 -38.59 92.51
N GLU A 12 -7.40 -39.27 93.55
CA GLU A 12 -6.88 -40.64 93.48
C GLU A 12 -7.99 -41.64 93.14
N GLU A 13 -9.15 -41.58 93.82
CA GLU A 13 -10.32 -42.45 93.57
C GLU A 13 -10.84 -42.27 92.13
N GLY A 14 -10.94 -41.03 91.67
CA GLY A 14 -11.38 -40.72 90.32
C GLY A 14 -10.37 -41.11 89.25
N TRP A 15 -9.07 -40.90 89.50
CA TRP A 15 -8.01 -41.27 88.56
C TRP A 15 -7.84 -42.78 88.44
N ASP A 16 -7.97 -43.55 89.52
CA ASP A 16 -7.93 -45.02 89.47
C ASP A 16 -9.04 -45.58 88.57
N PHE A 17 -10.25 -45.01 88.64
CA PHE A 17 -11.34 -45.36 87.74
C PHE A 17 -11.01 -45.02 86.29
N MET A 18 -10.44 -43.83 86.04
CA MET A 18 -10.00 -43.43 84.70
C MET A 18 -8.89 -44.33 84.17
N GLN A 19 -7.91 -44.70 85.00
CA GLN A 19 -6.77 -45.55 84.63
C GLN A 19 -7.23 -46.95 84.19
N ASN A 20 -8.31 -47.49 84.77
CA ASN A 20 -8.94 -48.73 84.28
C ASN A 20 -9.47 -48.58 82.85
N GLY A 21 -10.15 -47.47 82.55
CA GLY A 21 -10.60 -47.13 81.20
C GLY A 21 -9.43 -46.94 80.23
N ILE A 22 -8.37 -46.23 80.64
CA ILE A 22 -7.15 -46.03 79.84
C ILE A 22 -6.45 -47.38 79.59
N THR A 23 -6.39 -48.26 80.59
CA THR A 23 -5.77 -49.59 80.47
C THR A 23 -6.55 -50.48 79.51
N LYS A 24 -7.90 -50.48 79.58
CA LYS A 24 -8.76 -51.16 78.60
C LYS A 24 -8.47 -50.65 77.18
N LEU A 25 -8.38 -49.34 77.00
CA LEU A 25 -8.03 -48.74 75.70
C LEU A 25 -6.64 -49.18 75.22
N LYS A 26 -5.61 -49.16 76.08
CA LYS A 26 -4.26 -49.63 75.74
C LYS A 26 -4.28 -51.09 75.25
N ARG A 27 -5.04 -51.98 75.91
CA ARG A 27 -5.18 -53.39 75.49
C ARG A 27 -5.86 -53.56 74.13
N ILE A 28 -6.91 -52.79 73.87
CA ILE A 28 -7.61 -52.78 72.56
C ILE A 28 -6.63 -52.39 71.44
N LEU A 29 -5.79 -51.37 71.67
CA LEU A 29 -4.81 -50.88 70.69
C LEU A 29 -3.69 -51.88 70.40
N GLU A 30 -3.31 -52.72 71.38
CA GLU A 30 -2.35 -53.81 71.19
C GLU A 30 -2.98 -55.07 70.55
N GLY A 31 -4.28 -55.06 70.28
CA GLY A 31 -5.00 -56.18 69.68
C GLY A 31 -5.27 -57.35 70.64
N LEU A 32 -5.24 -57.09 71.95
CA LEU A 32 -5.62 -58.08 72.97
C LEU A 32 -7.16 -58.25 72.98
N PRO A 33 -7.69 -59.44 73.33
CA PRO A 33 -9.12 -59.70 73.34
C PRO A 33 -9.82 -58.91 74.46
N GLU A 34 -10.33 -57.73 74.11
CA GLU A 34 -11.11 -56.84 74.98
C GLU A 34 -12.35 -56.32 74.21
N PRO A 35 -13.53 -56.23 74.86
CA PRO A 35 -14.71 -55.67 74.22
C PRO A 35 -14.54 -54.17 73.95
N GLN A 36 -15.14 -53.68 72.87
CA GLN A 36 -15.20 -52.24 72.59
C GLN A 36 -15.94 -51.49 73.71
N PHE A 37 -15.67 -50.19 73.84
CA PHE A 37 -16.37 -49.35 74.81
C PHE A 37 -17.88 -49.29 74.51
N SER A 38 -18.70 -49.62 75.51
CA SER A 38 -20.14 -49.40 75.44
C SER A 38 -20.48 -47.91 75.63
N SER A 39 -21.66 -47.49 75.18
CA SER A 39 -22.14 -46.12 75.44
C SER A 39 -22.21 -45.81 76.93
N GLU A 40 -22.53 -46.80 77.76
CA GLU A 40 -22.58 -46.67 79.21
C GLU A 40 -21.19 -46.48 79.81
N GLU A 41 -20.20 -47.29 79.44
CA GLU A 41 -18.82 -47.16 79.90
C GLU A 41 -18.21 -45.81 79.51
N TYR A 42 -18.46 -45.37 78.26
CA TYR A 42 -18.05 -44.03 77.80
C TYR A 42 -18.69 -42.93 78.66
N MET A 43 -20.01 -43.01 78.88
CA MET A 43 -20.73 -42.02 79.68
C MET A 43 -20.25 -41.99 81.12
N MET A 44 -19.91 -43.13 81.72
CA MET A 44 -19.33 -43.18 83.06
C MET A 44 -17.97 -42.50 83.11
N LEU A 45 -17.04 -42.83 82.21
CA LEU A 45 -15.71 -42.20 82.14
C LEU A 45 -15.79 -40.69 81.92
N TYR A 46 -16.62 -40.23 80.98
CA TYR A 46 -16.85 -38.81 80.75
C TYR A 46 -17.47 -38.11 81.97
N THR A 47 -18.47 -38.75 82.60
CA THR A 47 -19.20 -38.20 83.76
C THR A 47 -18.30 -38.10 84.99
N THR A 48 -17.38 -39.05 85.18
CA THR A 48 -16.35 -38.99 86.24
C THR A 48 -15.46 -37.76 86.05
N ILE A 49 -14.93 -37.53 84.84
CA ILE A 49 -14.14 -36.32 84.55
C ILE A 49 -14.98 -35.04 84.74
N TYR A 50 -16.20 -35.01 84.21
CA TYR A 50 -17.13 -33.88 84.38
C TYR A 50 -17.37 -33.55 85.87
N ASN A 51 -17.65 -34.56 86.69
CA ASN A 51 -17.90 -34.37 88.12
C ASN A 51 -16.65 -33.85 88.82
N MET A 52 -15.47 -34.43 88.56
CA MET A 52 -14.20 -33.99 89.14
C MET A 52 -13.83 -32.54 88.75
N CYS A 53 -14.21 -32.08 87.55
CA CYS A 53 -13.97 -30.71 87.10
C CYS A 53 -15.06 -29.70 87.53
N THR A 54 -16.19 -30.15 88.10
CA THR A 54 -17.31 -29.28 88.53
C THR A 54 -17.46 -29.19 90.04
N GLN A 55 -16.58 -29.83 90.82
CA GLN A 55 -16.57 -29.72 92.28
C GLN A 55 -16.16 -28.31 92.72
N LYS A 56 -16.61 -27.89 93.90
CA LYS A 56 -16.24 -26.57 94.45
C LYS A 56 -14.77 -26.57 94.91
N PRO A 57 -14.05 -25.44 94.79
CA PRO A 57 -12.72 -25.28 95.38
C PRO A 57 -12.73 -25.68 96.87
N PRO A 58 -11.70 -26.40 97.39
CA PRO A 58 -10.41 -26.71 96.76
C PRO A 58 -10.38 -27.96 95.86
N ASN A 59 -11.51 -28.64 95.64
CA ASN A 59 -11.55 -29.96 94.99
C ASN A 59 -11.80 -29.90 93.47
N ASP A 60 -11.56 -28.75 92.84
CA ASP A 60 -11.56 -28.60 91.37
C ASP A 60 -10.22 -29.11 90.83
N TYR A 61 -10.24 -30.30 90.23
CA TYR A 61 -9.04 -30.97 89.75
C TYR A 61 -8.74 -30.70 88.26
N SER A 62 -9.36 -29.70 87.63
CA SER A 62 -9.26 -29.48 86.19
C SER A 62 -7.81 -29.33 85.67
N GLN A 63 -6.93 -28.62 86.40
CA GLN A 63 -5.50 -28.48 86.05
C GLN A 63 -4.75 -29.82 86.17
N GLN A 64 -4.95 -30.52 87.27
CA GLN A 64 -4.29 -31.80 87.54
C GLN A 64 -4.73 -32.87 86.54
N LEU A 65 -6.01 -32.88 86.14
CA LEU A 65 -6.54 -33.78 85.12
C LEU A 65 -5.99 -33.48 83.72
N TYR A 66 -5.70 -32.22 83.40
CA TYR A 66 -5.00 -31.84 82.16
C TYR A 66 -3.55 -32.34 82.14
N GLU A 67 -2.83 -32.24 83.26
CA GLU A 67 -1.48 -32.80 83.41
C GLU A 67 -1.50 -34.34 83.34
N LYS A 68 -2.45 -34.97 84.04
CA LYS A 68 -2.66 -36.43 84.02
C LYS A 68 -3.02 -36.97 82.63
N TYR A 69 -3.77 -36.20 81.83
CA TYR A 69 -4.02 -36.52 80.43
C TYR A 69 -2.70 -36.61 79.62
N LYS A 70 -1.79 -35.65 79.81
CA LYS A 70 -0.47 -35.68 79.18
C LYS A 70 0.34 -36.88 79.67
N GLU A 71 0.43 -37.07 80.99
CA GLU A 71 1.15 -38.20 81.62
C GLU A 71 0.68 -39.57 81.08
N ALA A 72 -0.60 -39.74 80.78
CA ALA A 72 -1.14 -40.98 80.23
C ALA A 72 -0.55 -41.34 78.85
N PHE A 73 -0.23 -40.34 78.01
CA PHE A 73 0.50 -40.56 76.76
C PHE A 73 1.99 -40.81 77.00
N GLU A 74 2.62 -40.07 77.91
CA GLU A 74 4.03 -40.29 78.25
C GLU A 74 4.24 -41.71 78.78
N GLU A 75 3.35 -42.21 79.62
CA GLU A 75 3.36 -43.58 80.12
C GLU A 75 3.16 -44.60 78.99
N TYR A 76 2.21 -44.35 78.07
CA TYR A 76 1.94 -45.22 76.92
C TYR A 76 3.14 -45.31 75.95
N ILE A 77 3.81 -44.19 75.72
CA ILE A 77 4.93 -44.08 74.77
C ILE A 77 6.23 -44.57 75.42
N SER A 78 6.57 -44.05 76.60
CA SER A 78 7.88 -44.17 77.23
C SER A 78 8.05 -45.38 78.14
N SER A 79 6.96 -46.01 78.63
CA SER A 79 6.93 -47.12 79.61
C SER A 79 8.30 -47.74 79.94
N SER A 80 9.01 -47.02 80.81
CA SER A 80 10.27 -47.38 81.46
C SER A 80 10.02 -47.57 82.95
N VAL A 81 8.77 -47.91 83.34
CA VAL A 81 8.40 -48.13 84.74
C VAL A 81 8.49 -49.63 85.04
N ARG A 82 9.30 -49.92 86.06
CA ARG A 82 9.87 -51.21 86.46
C ARG A 82 8.87 -52.26 87.01
N ASN A 83 7.56 -52.09 86.80
CA ASN A 83 6.53 -52.97 87.38
C ASN A 83 5.80 -53.82 86.33
N CYS A 84 6.34 -55.01 86.09
CA CYS A 84 5.71 -56.31 85.79
C CYS A 84 4.36 -56.46 85.03
N PHE A 85 3.93 -55.55 84.15
CA PHE A 85 2.90 -55.88 83.15
C PHE A 85 3.41 -55.68 81.71
N ALA A 86 3.61 -56.80 81.03
CA ALA A 86 4.53 -56.99 79.91
C ALA A 86 4.04 -56.56 78.50
N HIS A 87 3.06 -55.67 78.35
CA HIS A 87 2.36 -55.56 77.05
C HIS A 87 2.30 -54.20 76.36
N VAL A 88 2.85 -53.10 76.90
CA VAL A 88 2.76 -51.79 76.23
C VAL A 88 4.13 -51.12 76.15
N LYS A 89 4.71 -51.10 74.95
CA LYS A 89 6.03 -50.53 74.66
C LYS A 89 6.11 -49.98 73.23
N VAL A 90 5.50 -48.82 72.96
CA VAL A 90 5.58 -48.18 71.63
C VAL A 90 7.04 -47.92 71.26
N LEU A 91 7.75 -47.17 72.07
CA LEU A 91 9.10 -46.72 71.77
C LEU A 91 10.14 -47.85 71.84
N PRO A 92 10.12 -48.78 72.83
CA PRO A 92 11.01 -49.94 72.81
C PRO A 92 10.79 -50.87 71.61
N SER A 93 9.54 -51.08 71.15
CA SER A 93 9.27 -51.90 69.96
C SER A 93 9.84 -51.31 68.66
N LEU A 94 9.94 -49.98 68.60
CA LEU A 94 10.58 -49.27 67.49
C LEU A 94 12.11 -49.30 67.59
N ARG A 95 12.67 -49.23 68.81
CA ARG A 95 14.12 -49.32 69.05
C ARG A 95 14.71 -50.70 68.73
N GLU A 96 13.93 -51.77 68.91
CA GLU A 96 14.36 -53.16 68.64
C GLU A 96 14.35 -53.53 67.16
N LYS A 97 13.72 -52.70 66.31
CA LYS A 97 13.61 -52.94 64.87
C LYS A 97 14.47 -51.95 64.08
N HIS A 98 14.91 -52.36 62.90
CA HIS A 98 15.70 -51.55 61.97
C HIS A 98 15.06 -51.55 60.58
N ASP A 99 15.42 -50.55 59.77
CA ASP A 99 15.06 -50.43 58.35
C ASP A 99 13.56 -50.65 58.08
N GLU A 100 13.20 -51.48 57.09
CA GLU A 100 11.81 -51.70 56.69
C GLU A 100 10.92 -52.23 57.84
N PHE A 101 11.46 -53.08 58.71
CA PHE A 101 10.70 -53.60 59.86
C PHE A 101 10.36 -52.51 60.88
N MET A 102 11.25 -51.54 61.06
CA MET A 102 11.00 -50.35 61.87
C MET A 102 9.93 -49.48 61.23
N LEU A 103 9.96 -49.28 59.90
CA LEU A 103 8.94 -48.53 59.17
C LEU A 103 7.55 -49.16 59.30
N ARG A 104 7.45 -50.49 59.16
CA ARG A 104 6.18 -51.22 59.32
C ARG A 104 5.62 -51.08 60.74
N GLU A 105 6.49 -51.14 61.75
CA GLU A 105 6.07 -50.92 63.12
C GLU A 105 5.63 -49.47 63.34
N LEU A 106 6.33 -48.48 62.80
CA LEU A 106 5.95 -47.06 62.91
C LEU A 106 4.57 -46.79 62.30
N VAL A 107 4.33 -47.30 61.09
CA VAL A 107 3.04 -47.19 60.39
C VAL A 107 1.91 -47.92 61.12
N LYS A 108 2.21 -48.96 61.90
CA LYS A 108 1.24 -49.59 62.79
C LYS A 108 0.96 -48.74 64.03
N ARG A 109 1.99 -48.14 64.65
CA ARG A 109 1.88 -47.41 65.91
C ARG A 109 1.19 -46.06 65.78
N TRP A 110 1.36 -45.35 64.66
CA TRP A 110 0.79 -44.03 64.49
C TRP A 110 -0.75 -43.99 64.41
N PRO A 111 -1.44 -44.82 63.61
CA PRO A 111 -2.90 -44.93 63.64
C PRO A 111 -3.44 -45.33 65.01
N ASN A 112 -2.76 -46.25 65.71
CA ASN A 112 -3.11 -46.64 67.08
C ASN A 112 -3.04 -45.44 68.04
N HIS A 113 -1.98 -44.63 67.92
CA HIS A 113 -1.84 -43.39 68.68
C HIS A 113 -2.98 -42.40 68.38
N LYS A 114 -3.35 -42.20 67.10
CA LYS A 114 -4.49 -41.36 66.72
C LYS A 114 -5.82 -41.85 67.32
N VAL A 115 -6.03 -43.17 67.39
CA VAL A 115 -7.21 -43.75 68.07
C VAL A 115 -7.16 -43.49 69.57
N MET A 116 -5.99 -43.59 70.19
CA MET A 116 -5.81 -43.24 71.60
C MET A 116 -6.14 -41.77 71.87
N VAL A 117 -5.61 -40.84 71.05
CA VAL A 117 -5.91 -39.41 71.14
C VAL A 117 -7.40 -39.15 71.02
N ARG A 118 -8.08 -39.77 70.04
CA ARG A 118 -9.53 -39.62 69.85
C ARG A 118 -10.34 -40.06 71.07
N TRP A 119 -10.02 -41.20 71.66
CA TRP A 119 -10.76 -41.72 72.82
C TRP A 119 -10.47 -40.94 74.10
N LEU A 120 -9.20 -40.63 74.39
CA LEU A 120 -8.86 -39.82 75.56
C LEU A 120 -9.42 -38.41 75.44
N SER A 121 -9.34 -37.76 74.27
CA SER A 121 -9.97 -36.45 74.07
C SER A 121 -11.49 -36.50 74.28
N ARG A 122 -12.16 -37.63 73.95
CA ARG A 122 -13.59 -37.83 74.23
C ARG A 122 -13.89 -38.00 75.72
N PHE A 123 -13.06 -38.75 76.45
CA PHE A 123 -13.24 -38.92 77.89
C PHE A 123 -13.03 -37.59 78.64
N PHE A 124 -12.05 -36.80 78.20
CA PHE A 124 -11.66 -35.53 78.82
C PHE A 124 -12.31 -34.30 78.16
N HIS A 125 -13.31 -34.48 77.28
CA HIS A 125 -13.88 -33.42 76.44
C HIS A 125 -14.41 -32.21 77.23
N TYR A 126 -14.79 -32.39 78.50
CA TYR A 126 -15.17 -31.27 79.37
C TYR A 126 -14.03 -30.25 79.55
N LEU A 127 -12.78 -30.71 79.65
CA LEU A 127 -11.61 -29.84 79.78
C LEU A 127 -11.42 -28.95 78.55
N ASP A 128 -11.53 -29.52 77.34
CA ASP A 128 -11.47 -28.75 76.08
C ASP A 128 -12.53 -27.65 76.03
N ARG A 129 -13.77 -27.98 76.37
CA ARG A 129 -14.90 -27.05 76.25
C ARG A 129 -14.87 -25.91 77.26
N TYR A 130 -14.35 -26.14 78.47
CA TYR A 130 -14.49 -25.18 79.57
C TYR A 130 -13.18 -24.77 80.21
N PHE A 131 -12.27 -25.69 80.54
CA PHE A 131 -11.05 -25.38 81.27
C PHE A 131 -9.98 -24.77 80.36
N ILE A 132 -9.67 -25.46 79.26
CA ILE A 132 -8.67 -25.09 78.26
C ILE A 132 -9.06 -23.77 77.60
N ALA A 133 -10.33 -23.64 77.20
CA ALA A 133 -10.87 -22.41 76.61
C ALA A 133 -10.75 -21.18 77.53
N ARG A 134 -10.81 -21.35 78.86
CA ARG A 134 -10.67 -20.25 79.83
C ARG A 134 -9.23 -19.87 80.12
N ARG A 135 -8.29 -20.81 79.96
CA ARG A 135 -6.87 -20.64 80.29
C ARG A 135 -5.99 -20.42 79.05
N SER A 136 -6.55 -20.49 77.84
CA SER A 136 -5.83 -20.42 76.57
C SER A 136 -4.70 -21.45 76.47
N LEU A 137 -4.95 -22.66 76.96
CA LEU A 137 -4.02 -23.79 76.85
C LEU A 137 -4.17 -24.49 75.49
N PRO A 138 -3.18 -25.28 75.04
CA PRO A 138 -3.33 -26.16 73.87
C PRO A 138 -4.50 -27.13 74.01
N ALA A 139 -5.17 -27.44 72.90
CA ALA A 139 -6.29 -28.38 72.89
C ALA A 139 -5.82 -29.82 73.18
N LEU A 140 -6.68 -30.65 73.78
CA LEU A 140 -6.30 -32.04 74.13
C LEU A 140 -5.81 -32.85 72.93
N ASN A 141 -6.44 -32.66 71.77
CA ASN A 141 -6.01 -33.31 70.53
C ASN A 141 -4.60 -32.88 70.10
N GLU A 142 -4.30 -31.57 70.19
CA GLU A 142 -2.99 -31.01 69.87
C GLU A 142 -1.90 -31.56 70.81
N VAL A 143 -2.18 -31.58 72.12
CA VAL A 143 -1.27 -32.15 73.13
C VAL A 143 -0.99 -33.62 72.86
N GLY A 144 -2.04 -34.40 72.58
CA GLY A 144 -1.92 -35.83 72.31
C GLY A 144 -1.05 -36.14 71.09
N LEU A 145 -1.19 -35.38 69.99
CA LEU A 145 -0.34 -35.52 68.80
C LEU A 145 1.10 -35.05 69.08
N THR A 146 1.25 -33.95 69.83
CA THR A 146 2.56 -33.40 70.22
C THR A 146 3.38 -34.38 71.05
N CYS A 147 2.76 -35.16 71.94
CA CYS A 147 3.46 -36.20 72.71
C CYS A 147 4.16 -37.23 71.80
N PHE A 148 3.51 -37.65 70.71
CA PHE A 148 4.13 -38.59 69.76
C PHE A 148 5.22 -37.91 68.94
N ARG A 149 5.00 -36.66 68.51
CA ARG A 149 6.01 -35.87 67.81
C ARG A 149 7.29 -35.77 68.63
N ASP A 150 7.17 -35.30 69.86
CA ASP A 150 8.31 -34.93 70.70
C ASP A 150 9.06 -36.17 71.23
N GLN A 151 8.36 -37.27 71.50
CA GLN A 151 8.98 -38.48 72.09
C GLN A 151 9.35 -39.55 71.06
N VAL A 152 8.52 -39.79 70.04
CA VAL A 152 8.75 -40.88 69.06
C VAL A 152 9.40 -40.33 67.80
N TYR A 153 8.78 -39.32 67.18
CA TYR A 153 9.23 -38.82 65.89
C TYR A 153 10.59 -38.12 65.98
N GLN A 154 10.80 -37.21 66.95
CA GLN A 154 12.09 -36.53 67.08
C GLN A 154 13.26 -37.49 67.32
N GLU A 155 13.03 -38.63 67.99
CA GLU A 155 14.06 -39.65 68.19
C GLU A 155 14.33 -40.47 66.92
N LEU A 156 13.29 -40.78 66.15
CA LEU A 156 13.38 -41.74 65.04
C LEU A 156 13.52 -41.10 63.66
N LYS A 157 13.18 -39.83 63.49
CA LYS A 157 13.08 -39.15 62.18
C LYS A 157 14.32 -39.35 61.29
N GLY A 158 15.52 -39.26 61.86
CA GLY A 158 16.76 -39.50 61.12
C GLY A 158 16.88 -40.93 60.59
N LYS A 159 16.66 -41.94 61.45
CA LYS A 159 16.69 -43.36 61.05
C LYS A 159 15.59 -43.70 60.05
N VAL A 160 14.39 -43.14 60.24
CA VAL A 160 13.25 -43.34 59.35
C VAL A 160 13.55 -42.75 57.97
N ARG A 161 14.05 -41.50 57.92
CA ARG A 161 14.49 -40.85 56.69
C ARG A 161 15.54 -41.70 55.96
N ASP A 162 16.59 -42.14 56.66
CA ASP A 162 17.68 -42.89 56.04
C ASP A 162 17.17 -44.24 55.48
N ALA A 163 16.27 -44.92 56.18
CA ALA A 163 15.63 -46.15 55.70
C ALA A 163 14.71 -45.92 54.49
N VAL A 164 13.96 -44.81 54.47
CA VAL A 164 13.10 -44.41 53.35
C VAL A 164 13.95 -44.11 52.11
N ILE A 165 15.03 -43.34 52.25
CA ILE A 165 15.95 -43.04 51.14
C ILE A 165 16.59 -44.33 50.61
N ALA A 166 17.00 -45.25 51.48
CA ALA A 166 17.54 -46.54 51.07
C ALA A 166 16.55 -47.38 50.22
N LEU A 167 15.26 -47.39 50.59
CA LEU A 167 14.21 -48.04 49.78
C LEU A 167 14.01 -47.35 48.42
N ILE A 168 14.09 -46.03 48.37
CA ILE A 168 14.00 -45.28 47.10
C ILE A 168 15.18 -45.66 46.18
N ASP A 169 16.39 -45.77 46.73
CA ASP A 169 17.58 -46.16 45.97
C ASP A 169 17.52 -47.63 45.48
N GLN A 170 16.99 -48.55 46.29
CA GLN A 170 16.71 -49.92 45.86
C GLN A 170 15.75 -49.93 44.65
N GLU A 171 14.68 -49.13 44.70
CA GLU A 171 13.76 -49.02 43.55
C GLU A 171 14.42 -48.35 42.32
N ARG A 172 15.39 -47.45 42.53
CA ARG A 172 16.18 -46.87 41.42
C ARG A 172 17.03 -47.90 40.70
N GLU A 173 17.59 -48.87 41.43
CA GLU A 173 18.30 -50.01 40.86
C GLU A 173 17.37 -51.11 40.32
N GLY A 174 16.04 -50.95 40.49
CA GLY A 174 15.02 -51.82 39.90
C GLY A 174 14.49 -52.91 40.83
N GLU A 175 14.80 -52.84 42.13
CA GLU A 175 14.26 -53.75 43.13
C GLU A 175 12.77 -53.44 43.42
N GLN A 176 12.04 -54.46 43.85
CA GLN A 176 10.63 -54.31 44.23
C GLN A 176 10.52 -53.87 45.69
N ILE A 177 9.80 -52.77 45.91
CA ILE A 177 9.59 -52.18 47.23
C ILE A 177 8.10 -52.08 47.56
N ASP A 178 7.79 -52.04 48.87
CA ASP A 178 6.43 -51.78 49.34
C ASP A 178 6.11 -50.27 49.25
N ARG A 179 5.61 -49.85 48.07
CA ARG A 179 5.22 -48.45 47.82
C ARG A 179 4.13 -47.94 48.77
N ALA A 180 3.24 -48.82 49.24
CA ALA A 180 2.19 -48.45 50.18
C ALA A 180 2.77 -48.14 51.56
N LEU A 181 3.78 -48.93 52.00
CA LEU A 181 4.52 -48.64 53.22
C LEU A 181 5.19 -47.26 53.15
N LEU A 182 5.92 -46.96 52.08
CA LEU A 182 6.57 -45.66 51.88
C LEU A 182 5.58 -44.51 51.92
N LYS A 183 4.45 -44.63 51.19
CA LYS A 183 3.39 -43.62 51.20
C LYS A 183 2.89 -43.35 52.62
N ASN A 184 2.59 -44.41 53.38
CA ASN A 184 2.10 -44.27 54.75
C ASN A 184 3.13 -43.64 55.70
N VAL A 185 4.42 -43.94 55.53
CA VAL A 185 5.50 -43.31 56.31
C VAL A 185 5.63 -41.83 55.96
N LEU A 186 5.57 -41.48 54.67
CA LEU A 186 5.71 -40.09 54.22
C LEU A 186 4.49 -39.24 54.58
N ASP A 187 3.29 -39.82 54.51
CA ASP A 187 2.06 -39.19 55.00
C ASP A 187 2.16 -38.88 56.51
N LEU A 188 2.89 -39.71 57.29
CA LEU A 188 3.16 -39.42 58.71
C LEU A 188 4.05 -38.20 58.91
N PHE A 189 5.08 -37.96 58.07
CA PHE A 189 5.88 -36.73 58.15
C PHE A 189 5.03 -35.47 57.93
N VAL A 190 4.04 -35.55 57.04
CA VAL A 190 3.10 -34.45 56.77
C VAL A 190 2.09 -34.28 57.92
N GLU A 191 1.53 -35.38 58.43
CA GLU A 191 0.53 -35.35 59.50
C GLU A 191 1.12 -34.85 60.84
N ILE A 192 2.39 -35.15 61.14
CA ILE A 192 3.07 -34.72 62.37
C ILE A 192 3.29 -33.21 62.42
N GLY A 193 3.47 -32.56 61.28
CA GLY A 193 3.54 -31.10 61.17
C GLY A 193 2.20 -30.39 61.38
N MET A 194 1.15 -31.10 61.80
CA MET A 194 -0.19 -30.57 62.05
C MET A 194 -0.76 -29.77 60.85
N GLY A 195 -0.43 -30.21 59.63
CA GLY A 195 -0.82 -29.56 58.38
C GLY A 195 0.18 -28.55 57.83
N GLN A 196 1.30 -28.29 58.52
CA GLN A 196 2.43 -27.52 57.98
C GLN A 196 3.43 -28.46 57.30
N MET A 197 3.97 -28.05 56.15
CA MET A 197 4.93 -28.85 55.37
C MET A 197 6.37 -28.79 55.90
N VAL A 198 6.63 -27.92 56.87
CA VAL A 198 7.99 -27.60 57.36
C VAL A 198 8.74 -28.84 57.84
N ASP A 199 8.08 -29.75 58.55
CA ASP A 199 8.72 -30.97 59.04
C ASP A 199 9.01 -31.95 57.90
N TYR A 200 8.10 -32.11 56.93
CA TYR A 200 8.35 -32.93 55.73
C TYR A 200 9.51 -32.36 54.89
N GLU A 201 9.55 -31.04 54.69
CA GLU A 201 10.58 -30.38 53.89
C GLU A 201 11.97 -30.52 54.55
N ASN A 202 12.07 -30.16 55.85
CA ASN A 202 13.36 -30.12 56.55
C ASN A 202 13.86 -31.50 57.01
N ASP A 203 12.97 -32.37 57.50
CA ASP A 203 13.38 -33.65 58.08
C ASP A 203 13.48 -34.78 57.05
N PHE A 204 12.95 -34.60 55.84
CA PHE A 204 12.99 -35.60 54.77
C PHE A 204 13.36 -35.04 53.38
N GLU A 205 12.58 -34.11 52.84
CA GLU A 205 12.70 -33.69 51.43
C GLU A 205 14.09 -33.17 51.09
N ASP A 206 14.65 -32.31 51.95
CA ASP A 206 15.97 -31.72 51.75
C ASP A 206 17.09 -32.75 51.59
N ASP A 207 17.08 -33.79 52.43
CA ASP A 207 18.09 -34.84 52.39
C ASP A 207 17.82 -35.84 51.26
N MET A 208 16.55 -36.13 50.94
CA MET A 208 16.18 -36.91 49.76
C MET A 208 16.63 -36.22 48.47
N LEU A 209 16.50 -34.89 48.38
CA LEU A 209 16.97 -34.12 47.22
C LEU A 209 18.51 -34.14 47.10
N LYS A 210 19.24 -34.02 48.21
CA LYS A 210 20.72 -34.12 48.23
C LYS A 210 21.20 -35.51 47.84
N ASP A 211 20.54 -36.54 48.35
CA ASP A 211 20.86 -37.93 48.01
C ASP A 211 20.58 -38.21 46.53
N SER A 212 19.40 -37.81 46.04
CA SER A 212 19.02 -37.92 44.63
C SER A 212 20.02 -37.24 43.70
N ALA A 213 20.47 -36.03 44.05
CA ALA A 213 21.52 -35.34 43.30
C ALA A 213 22.83 -36.15 43.30
N SER A 214 23.25 -36.66 44.46
CA SER A 214 24.46 -37.48 44.59
C SER A 214 24.37 -38.81 43.83
N TYR A 215 23.19 -39.43 43.77
CA TYR A 215 22.91 -40.63 43.00
C TYR A 215 23.05 -40.36 41.49
N TYR A 216 22.34 -39.35 40.98
CA TYR A 216 22.35 -39.06 39.56
C TYR A 216 23.67 -38.46 39.07
N SER A 217 24.39 -37.71 39.91
CA SER A 217 25.74 -37.24 39.63
C SER A 217 26.70 -38.41 39.34
N ARG A 218 26.66 -39.47 40.17
CA ARG A 218 27.46 -40.71 39.96
C ARG A 218 27.05 -41.48 38.71
N LYS A 219 25.75 -41.58 38.39
CA LYS A 219 25.29 -42.24 37.16
C LYS A 219 25.71 -41.43 35.92
N ALA A 220 25.51 -40.11 35.94
CA ALA A 220 25.87 -39.19 34.86
C ALA A 220 27.37 -39.23 34.55
N SER A 221 28.24 -39.25 35.57
CA SER A 221 29.70 -39.30 35.39
C SER A 221 30.18 -40.56 34.67
N ASN A 222 29.47 -41.68 34.83
CA ASN A 222 29.79 -42.92 34.12
C ASN A 222 29.22 -42.91 32.70
N TRP A 223 27.93 -42.58 32.57
CA TRP A 223 27.23 -42.59 31.29
C TRP A 223 27.81 -41.59 30.29
N ILE A 224 28.29 -40.42 30.73
CA ILE A 224 28.86 -39.41 29.81
C ILE A 224 30.13 -39.92 29.11
N VAL A 225 30.86 -40.84 29.73
CA VAL A 225 32.06 -41.46 29.16
C VAL A 225 31.67 -42.64 28.27
N GLU A 226 30.86 -43.56 28.80
CA GLU A 226 30.55 -44.85 28.17
C GLU A 226 29.54 -44.76 27.02
N ASP A 227 28.49 -43.96 27.17
CA ASP A 227 27.34 -43.97 26.26
C ASP A 227 27.50 -43.00 25.09
N SER A 228 26.81 -43.28 23.98
CA SER A 228 26.60 -42.27 22.93
C SER A 228 25.67 -41.16 23.43
N CYS A 229 25.71 -39.97 22.81
CA CYS A 229 24.80 -38.87 23.18
C CYS A 229 23.31 -39.27 23.07
N PRO A 230 22.83 -39.93 21.99
CA PRO A 230 21.46 -40.45 21.94
C PRO A 230 21.09 -41.39 23.09
N ASP A 231 21.94 -42.36 23.41
CA ASP A 231 21.69 -43.34 24.47
C ASP A 231 21.65 -42.67 25.84
N TYR A 232 22.58 -41.75 26.09
CA TYR A 232 22.61 -40.93 27.30
C TYR A 232 21.31 -40.13 27.46
N MET A 233 20.86 -39.44 26.41
CA MET A 233 19.62 -38.67 26.43
C MET A 233 18.39 -39.54 26.67
N LEU A 234 18.36 -40.75 26.11
CA LEU A 234 17.28 -41.70 26.32
C LEU A 234 17.25 -42.19 27.77
N LYS A 235 18.40 -42.51 28.37
CA LYS A 235 18.51 -42.84 29.80
C LYS A 235 18.07 -41.66 30.68
N ALA A 236 18.54 -40.45 30.39
CA ALA A 236 18.16 -39.25 31.13
C ALA A 236 16.65 -38.97 31.07
N GLU A 237 16.04 -39.10 29.89
CA GLU A 237 14.58 -38.99 29.71
C GLU A 237 13.82 -40.01 30.55
N GLN A 238 14.26 -41.27 30.54
CA GLN A 238 13.66 -42.34 31.34
C GLN A 238 13.81 -42.10 32.84
N CYS A 239 14.98 -41.62 33.31
CA CYS A 239 15.20 -41.28 34.71
C CYS A 239 14.25 -40.18 35.17
N LEU A 240 14.12 -39.09 34.40
CA LEU A 240 13.19 -38.00 34.71
C LEU A 240 11.74 -38.48 34.74
N LYS A 241 11.35 -39.42 33.85
CA LYS A 241 10.02 -40.04 33.88
C LYS A 241 9.81 -40.87 35.15
N LYS A 242 10.76 -41.74 35.47
CA LYS A 242 10.69 -42.60 36.67
C LYS A 242 10.61 -41.79 37.96
N GLU A 243 11.34 -40.68 38.08
CA GLU A 243 11.24 -39.81 39.28
C GLU A 243 9.88 -39.12 39.38
N ARG A 244 9.27 -38.66 38.26
CA ARG A 244 7.88 -38.16 38.30
C ARG A 244 6.90 -39.24 38.71
N ASP A 245 7.06 -40.45 38.18
CA ASP A 245 6.24 -41.58 38.54
C ASP A 245 6.38 -41.85 40.06
N ARG A 246 7.59 -41.87 40.61
CA ARG A 246 7.82 -42.03 42.07
C ARG A 246 7.09 -40.98 42.90
N VAL A 247 7.14 -39.72 42.47
CA VAL A 247 6.42 -38.65 43.16
C VAL A 247 4.92 -38.91 43.17
N SER A 248 4.34 -39.26 42.03
CA SER A 248 2.90 -39.56 41.95
C SER A 248 2.47 -40.77 42.79
N HIS A 249 3.35 -41.74 43.04
CA HIS A 249 3.01 -42.94 43.80
C HIS A 249 3.09 -42.74 45.31
N TYR A 250 4.15 -42.11 45.83
CA TYR A 250 4.37 -42.07 47.28
C TYR A 250 4.98 -40.78 47.86
N LEU A 251 5.57 -39.87 47.06
CA LEU A 251 6.05 -38.58 47.60
C LEU A 251 4.93 -37.53 47.60
N HIS A 252 5.15 -36.44 48.33
CA HIS A 252 4.23 -35.31 48.27
C HIS A 252 4.36 -34.55 46.93
N SER A 253 3.25 -34.05 46.39
CA SER A 253 3.24 -33.39 45.08
C SER A 253 4.10 -32.13 45.00
N SER A 254 4.35 -31.45 46.14
CA SER A 254 5.26 -30.30 46.20
C SER A 254 6.72 -30.65 45.86
N SER A 255 7.10 -31.92 46.00
CA SER A 255 8.45 -32.40 45.73
C SER A 255 8.75 -32.58 44.25
N GLU A 256 7.73 -32.70 43.39
CA GLU A 256 7.92 -33.03 41.98
C GLU A 256 8.85 -32.04 41.28
N GLN A 257 8.55 -30.75 41.39
CA GLN A 257 9.32 -29.71 40.72
C GLN A 257 10.76 -29.66 41.25
N LYS A 258 10.94 -29.63 42.58
CA LYS A 258 12.26 -29.54 43.23
C LYS A 258 13.14 -30.75 42.86
N LEU A 259 12.56 -31.96 42.87
CA LEU A 259 13.27 -33.19 42.53
C LEU A 259 13.63 -33.25 41.06
N VAL A 260 12.68 -32.98 40.16
CA VAL A 260 12.92 -33.00 38.71
C VAL A 260 13.99 -31.97 38.33
N GLU A 261 13.96 -30.76 38.89
CA GLU A 261 14.97 -29.73 38.65
C GLU A 261 16.36 -30.16 39.11
N LYS A 262 16.47 -30.78 40.30
CA LYS A 262 17.75 -31.30 40.81
C LYS A 262 18.30 -32.42 39.93
N VAL A 263 17.47 -33.40 39.57
CA VAL A 263 17.87 -34.52 38.72
C VAL A 263 18.24 -34.03 37.32
N GLN A 264 17.50 -33.07 36.78
CA GLN A 264 17.80 -32.45 35.49
C GLN A 264 19.11 -31.66 35.51
N ASN A 265 19.43 -30.98 36.61
CA ASN A 265 20.70 -30.28 36.78
C ASN A 265 21.88 -31.26 36.68
N GLU A 266 21.85 -32.34 37.48
CA GLU A 266 22.94 -33.32 37.51
C GLU A 266 23.08 -34.10 36.20
N LEU A 267 21.97 -34.47 35.56
CA LEU A 267 22.00 -35.25 34.32
C LEU A 267 22.31 -34.40 33.08
N LEU A 268 21.83 -33.16 32.99
CA LEU A 268 21.89 -32.39 31.73
C LEU A 268 22.69 -31.10 31.84
N VAL A 269 22.52 -30.32 32.91
CA VAL A 269 23.15 -28.99 33.01
C VAL A 269 24.66 -29.13 33.21
N VAL A 270 25.08 -29.96 34.16
CA VAL A 270 26.50 -30.19 34.51
C VAL A 270 27.31 -30.67 33.29
N TYR A 271 26.75 -31.58 32.50
CA TYR A 271 27.42 -32.21 31.35
C TYR A 271 27.02 -31.61 29.99
N SER A 272 26.29 -30.50 29.96
CA SER A 272 25.70 -29.92 28.75
C SER A 272 26.72 -29.74 27.61
N THR A 273 27.83 -29.06 27.85
CA THR A 273 28.86 -28.83 26.83
C THR A 273 29.49 -30.13 26.34
N GLN A 274 29.88 -31.04 27.25
CA GLN A 274 30.48 -32.32 26.87
C GLN A 274 29.52 -33.20 26.07
N LEU A 275 28.23 -33.22 26.44
CA LEU A 275 27.21 -34.01 25.76
C LEU A 275 26.94 -33.48 24.34
N LEU A 276 26.80 -32.15 24.21
CA LEU A 276 26.49 -31.50 22.94
C LEU A 276 27.67 -31.50 21.95
N GLU A 277 28.90 -31.39 22.45
CA GLU A 277 30.12 -31.32 21.64
C GLU A 277 30.85 -32.66 21.47
N LYS A 278 30.26 -33.77 21.93
CA LYS A 278 30.87 -35.10 21.84
C LYS A 278 31.26 -35.46 20.40
N GLU A 279 32.55 -35.79 20.17
CA GLU A 279 33.17 -35.85 18.83
C GLU A 279 32.45 -36.74 17.80
N HIS A 280 31.82 -37.83 18.24
CA HIS A 280 31.23 -38.85 17.35
C HIS A 280 29.72 -39.06 17.52
N SER A 281 29.07 -38.34 18.45
CA SER A 281 27.63 -38.51 18.67
C SER A 281 26.91 -37.23 19.10
N GLY A 282 27.64 -36.13 19.35
CA GLY A 282 27.08 -34.86 19.77
C GLY A 282 26.19 -34.21 18.71
N CYS A 283 25.66 -33.03 19.04
CA CYS A 283 24.65 -32.34 18.23
C CYS A 283 25.06 -32.12 16.76
N ARG A 284 26.32 -31.79 16.49
CA ARG A 284 26.84 -31.65 15.11
C ARG A 284 26.73 -32.93 14.28
N VAL A 285 26.98 -34.08 14.91
CA VAL A 285 26.91 -35.39 14.25
C VAL A 285 25.45 -35.78 13.99
N LEU A 286 24.57 -35.52 14.95
CA LEU A 286 23.12 -35.77 14.78
C LEU A 286 22.52 -34.95 13.64
N LEU A 287 22.97 -33.69 13.47
CA LEU A 287 22.55 -32.85 12.36
C LEU A 287 23.07 -33.35 11.00
N ARG A 288 24.34 -33.77 10.95
CA ARG A 288 24.98 -34.30 9.73
C ARG A 288 24.35 -35.61 9.26
N ASP A 289 24.04 -36.50 10.22
CA ASP A 289 23.55 -37.86 9.95
C ASP A 289 22.00 -37.95 9.97
N ASP A 290 21.32 -36.81 9.94
CA ASP A 290 19.87 -36.66 9.85
C ASP A 290 19.07 -37.44 10.93
N LYS A 291 19.55 -37.40 12.18
CA LYS A 291 18.95 -38.08 13.34
C LYS A 291 17.80 -37.27 13.97
N VAL A 292 16.71 -37.09 13.21
CA VAL A 292 15.52 -36.27 13.54
C VAL A 292 14.94 -36.56 14.94
N GLU A 293 14.73 -37.82 15.29
CA GLU A 293 14.15 -38.21 16.59
C GLU A 293 15.06 -37.87 17.78
N ASP A 294 16.38 -38.03 17.60
CA ASP A 294 17.35 -37.73 18.64
C ASP A 294 17.51 -36.21 18.84
N LEU A 295 17.45 -35.43 17.76
CA LEU A 295 17.38 -33.96 17.81
C LEU A 295 16.10 -33.48 18.51
N SER A 296 14.96 -34.12 18.24
CA SER A 296 13.69 -33.82 18.89
C SER A 296 13.73 -34.18 20.38
N ARG A 297 14.38 -35.28 20.76
CA ARG A 297 14.64 -35.63 22.18
C ARG A 297 15.53 -34.60 22.84
N MET A 298 16.61 -34.18 22.18
CA MET A 298 17.51 -33.14 22.67
C MET A 298 16.74 -31.84 22.95
N TYR A 299 15.88 -31.41 22.04
CA TYR A 299 15.01 -30.25 22.24
C TYR A 299 14.09 -30.42 23.46
N ARG A 300 13.36 -31.53 23.57
CA ARG A 300 12.41 -31.78 24.68
C ARG A 300 13.10 -31.77 26.06
N LEU A 301 14.34 -32.25 26.13
CA LEU A 301 15.14 -32.28 27.36
C LEU A 301 15.69 -30.91 27.74
N PHE A 302 16.24 -30.16 26.79
CA PHE A 302 16.90 -28.88 27.05
C PHE A 302 15.94 -27.67 27.05
N HIS A 303 14.76 -27.76 26.44
CA HIS A 303 13.76 -26.69 26.43
C HIS A 303 13.27 -26.33 27.84
N LYS A 304 13.21 -27.32 28.74
CA LYS A 304 12.81 -27.13 30.14
C LYS A 304 13.90 -26.48 31.00
N ILE A 305 15.13 -26.35 30.49
CA ILE A 305 16.27 -25.78 31.22
C ILE A 305 16.37 -24.30 30.89
N PRO A 306 16.50 -23.40 31.89
CA PRO A 306 16.78 -21.99 31.65
C PRO A 306 18.04 -21.82 30.78
N LYS A 307 17.88 -21.20 29.60
CA LYS A 307 18.94 -21.01 28.58
C LYS A 307 19.55 -22.30 28.03
N GLY A 308 18.94 -23.47 28.25
CA GLY A 308 19.46 -24.75 27.77
C GLY A 308 19.48 -24.89 26.25
N LEU A 309 18.63 -24.16 25.53
CA LEU A 309 18.56 -24.19 24.07
C LEU A 309 19.62 -23.30 23.38
N GLU A 310 20.21 -22.32 24.07
CA GLU A 310 21.15 -21.38 23.46
C GLU A 310 22.39 -22.09 22.88
N PRO A 311 23.04 -23.04 23.58
CA PRO A 311 24.17 -23.80 23.02
C PRO A 311 23.77 -24.63 21.79
N ILE A 312 22.59 -25.26 21.82
CA ILE A 312 22.08 -26.09 20.72
C ILE A 312 21.82 -25.22 19.49
N ALA A 313 21.16 -24.08 19.66
CA ALA A 313 20.90 -23.13 18.58
C ALA A 313 22.20 -22.57 17.98
N ASN A 314 23.23 -22.35 18.81
CA ASN A 314 24.56 -21.93 18.33
C ASN A 314 25.25 -23.03 17.50
N ILE A 315 25.20 -24.29 17.95
CA ILE A 315 25.75 -25.43 17.19
C ILE A 315 25.01 -25.58 15.86
N PHE A 316 23.68 -25.50 15.87
CA PHE A 316 22.82 -25.53 14.69
C PHE A 316 23.20 -24.43 13.68
N LYS A 317 23.33 -23.19 14.14
CA LYS A 317 23.80 -22.06 13.33
C LYS A 317 25.16 -22.33 12.70
N GLN A 318 26.14 -22.79 13.49
CA GLN A 318 27.49 -23.06 13.01
C GLN A 318 27.51 -24.18 11.97
N HIS A 319 26.71 -25.23 12.16
CA HIS A 319 26.60 -26.34 11.22
C HIS A 319 26.05 -25.88 9.87
N ILE A 320 24.92 -25.16 9.87
CA ILE A 320 24.33 -24.59 8.64
C ILE A 320 25.29 -23.63 7.95
N THR A 321 25.99 -22.79 8.72
CA THR A 321 26.98 -21.85 8.18
C THR A 321 28.13 -22.57 7.48
N ALA A 322 28.57 -23.70 8.04
CA ALA A 322 29.63 -24.53 7.45
C ALA A 322 29.16 -25.20 6.15
N GLU A 323 27.97 -25.80 6.13
CA GLU A 323 27.40 -26.39 4.91
C GLU A 323 27.16 -25.36 3.81
N GLY A 324 26.54 -24.22 4.16
CA GLY A 324 26.32 -23.13 3.20
C GLY A 324 27.62 -22.52 2.66
N THR A 325 28.65 -22.40 3.50
CA THR A 325 29.99 -21.95 3.03
C THR A 325 30.66 -23.00 2.13
N ALA A 326 30.47 -24.29 2.39
CA ALA A 326 30.94 -25.35 1.50
C ALA A 326 30.26 -25.30 0.12
N LEU A 327 28.96 -24.97 0.06
CA LEU A 327 28.25 -24.75 -1.20
C LEU A 327 28.82 -23.56 -1.99
N VAL A 328 29.17 -22.47 -1.30
CA VAL A 328 29.85 -21.32 -1.91
C VAL A 328 31.20 -21.73 -2.49
N GLN A 329 32.03 -22.45 -1.73
CA GLN A 329 33.34 -22.90 -2.20
C GLN A 329 33.22 -23.86 -3.40
N GLN A 330 32.28 -24.80 -3.36
CA GLN A 330 32.02 -25.72 -4.48
C GLN A 330 31.65 -24.96 -5.75
N ALA A 331 30.85 -23.90 -5.65
CA ALA A 331 30.49 -23.08 -6.79
C ALA A 331 31.68 -22.27 -7.32
N GLU A 332 32.55 -21.76 -6.44
CA GLU A 332 33.78 -21.06 -6.84
C GLU A 332 34.76 -21.99 -7.57
N ASP A 333 34.99 -23.19 -7.03
CA ASP A 333 35.90 -24.19 -7.62
C ASP A 333 35.39 -24.66 -8.99
N ALA A 334 34.07 -24.87 -9.13
CA ALA A 334 33.44 -25.22 -10.39
C ALA A 334 33.54 -24.11 -11.45
N ALA A 335 33.60 -22.84 -11.05
CA ALA A 335 33.80 -21.72 -11.98
C ALA A 335 35.26 -21.58 -12.45
N GLY A 336 36.22 -21.93 -11.60
CA GLY A 336 37.67 -21.87 -11.91
C GLY A 336 38.09 -22.92 -12.94
N ASN A 337 37.46 -24.10 -12.91
CA ASN A 337 37.71 -25.18 -13.86
C ASN A 337 36.84 -25.01 -15.11
N LYS A 338 37.29 -24.18 -16.06
CA LYS A 338 36.73 -24.11 -17.41
C LYS A 338 36.98 -25.43 -18.16
N ALA A 339 36.18 -26.46 -17.86
CA ALA A 339 36.08 -27.67 -18.66
C ALA A 339 34.62 -28.09 -18.81
N GLU A 340 34.33 -28.53 -20.01
CA GLU A 340 33.06 -28.87 -20.66
C GLU A 340 32.02 -29.65 -19.84
N SER A 341 30.76 -29.33 -20.18
CA SER A 341 29.56 -30.19 -20.21
C SER A 341 28.77 -30.44 -18.91
N ALA A 342 27.57 -29.85 -18.83
CA ALA A 342 26.26 -30.53 -18.82
C ALA A 342 25.17 -29.60 -18.24
N VAL A 343 24.04 -29.49 -18.96
CA VAL A 343 22.69 -29.11 -18.51
C VAL A 343 22.60 -28.24 -17.23
N GLY A 344 22.59 -26.92 -17.40
CA GLY A 344 22.35 -25.94 -16.32
C GLY A 344 23.49 -24.94 -16.17
N SER A 345 23.21 -23.63 -16.09
CA SER A 345 24.25 -22.66 -15.74
C SER A 345 24.70 -22.90 -14.30
N LEU A 346 25.98 -22.67 -13.97
CA LEU A 346 26.52 -22.81 -12.61
C LEU A 346 25.63 -22.13 -11.53
N GLU A 347 25.06 -20.99 -11.90
CA GLU A 347 24.14 -20.18 -11.10
C GLU A 347 22.87 -20.96 -10.74
N GLN A 348 22.35 -21.77 -11.67
CA GLN A 348 21.17 -22.63 -11.46
C GLN A 348 21.43 -23.70 -10.41
N VAL A 349 22.57 -24.36 -10.49
CA VAL A 349 22.93 -25.44 -9.57
C VAL A 349 23.15 -24.88 -8.17
N PHE A 350 23.85 -23.75 -8.06
CA PHE A 350 24.11 -23.11 -6.76
C PHE A 350 22.82 -22.69 -6.05
N VAL A 351 21.95 -21.92 -6.73
CA VAL A 351 20.71 -21.40 -6.11
C VAL A 351 19.78 -22.54 -5.68
N ARG A 352 19.66 -23.62 -6.46
CA ARG A 352 18.85 -24.79 -6.08
C ARG A 352 19.40 -25.48 -4.83
N LYS A 353 20.70 -25.73 -4.76
CA LYS A 353 21.31 -26.31 -3.55
C LYS A 353 21.09 -25.43 -2.32
N VAL A 354 21.08 -24.10 -2.47
CA VAL A 354 20.75 -23.17 -1.38
C VAL A 354 19.27 -23.28 -0.98
N ILE A 355 18.36 -23.42 -1.95
CA ILE A 355 16.92 -23.66 -1.70
C ILE A 355 16.72 -24.99 -0.95
N GLU A 356 17.34 -26.08 -1.42
CA GLU A 356 17.26 -27.41 -0.79
C GLU A 356 17.80 -27.38 0.65
N LEU A 357 18.92 -26.68 0.88
CA LEU A 357 19.49 -26.49 2.21
C LEU A 357 18.52 -25.72 3.12
N HIS A 358 17.83 -24.71 2.57
CA HIS A 358 16.85 -23.92 3.31
C HIS A 358 15.64 -24.77 3.71
N ASP A 359 15.06 -25.50 2.75
CA ASP A 359 13.92 -26.39 2.98
C ASP A 359 14.25 -27.45 4.04
N LYS A 360 15.45 -28.09 3.95
CA LYS A 360 15.93 -29.10 4.92
C LYS A 360 15.96 -28.54 6.34
N TYR A 361 16.63 -27.41 6.56
CA TYR A 361 16.78 -26.89 7.92
C TYR A 361 15.53 -26.18 8.43
N MET A 362 14.70 -25.64 7.56
CA MET A 362 13.39 -25.12 7.95
C MET A 362 12.48 -26.26 8.44
N ALA A 363 12.51 -27.43 7.81
CA ALA A 363 11.84 -28.62 8.32
C ALA A 363 12.34 -29.00 9.73
N TYR A 364 13.65 -28.94 10.00
CA TYR A 364 14.18 -29.18 11.35
C TYR A 364 13.68 -28.16 12.37
N VAL A 365 13.58 -26.88 12.01
CA VAL A 365 13.00 -25.86 12.89
C VAL A 365 11.54 -26.17 13.21
N ASN A 366 10.77 -26.59 12.21
CA ASN A 366 9.35 -26.85 12.37
C ASN A 366 9.09 -28.15 13.15
N ASP A 367 9.72 -29.24 12.71
CA ASP A 367 9.41 -30.60 13.14
C ASP A 367 10.22 -31.03 14.37
N CYS A 368 11.53 -30.77 14.40
CA CYS A 368 12.40 -31.17 15.51
C CYS A 368 12.38 -30.18 16.68
N PHE A 369 12.32 -28.88 16.35
CA PHE A 369 12.45 -27.78 17.32
C PHE A 369 11.13 -27.05 17.58
N ALA A 370 10.00 -27.63 17.18
CA ALA A 370 8.64 -27.16 17.48
C ALA A 370 8.41 -25.66 17.17
N ASN A 371 8.91 -25.18 16.02
CA ASN A 371 8.83 -23.78 15.59
C ASN A 371 9.43 -22.77 16.58
N HIS A 372 10.44 -23.17 17.36
CA HIS A 372 11.00 -22.31 18.40
C HIS A 372 11.82 -21.14 17.82
N SER A 373 11.54 -19.92 18.29
CA SER A 373 12.07 -18.66 17.75
C SER A 373 13.61 -18.57 17.74
N LEU A 374 14.29 -19.14 18.74
CA LEU A 374 15.76 -19.21 18.77
C LEU A 374 16.34 -19.94 17.54
N PHE A 375 15.68 -20.99 17.06
CA PHE A 375 16.16 -21.75 15.91
C PHE A 375 15.83 -21.05 14.58
N HIS A 376 14.70 -20.34 14.48
CA HIS A 376 14.47 -19.43 13.35
C HIS A 376 15.53 -18.32 13.29
N LYS A 377 15.90 -17.74 14.43
CA LYS A 377 16.97 -16.74 14.52
C LYS A 377 18.32 -17.34 14.12
N ALA A 378 18.67 -18.53 14.63
CA ALA A 378 19.89 -19.23 14.28
C ALA A 378 19.98 -19.56 12.78
N LEU A 379 18.88 -20.07 12.19
CA LEU A 379 18.77 -20.34 10.76
C LEU A 379 18.97 -19.06 9.94
N LYS A 380 18.26 -17.98 10.30
CA LYS A 380 18.37 -16.68 9.63
C LYS A 380 19.79 -16.13 9.68
N GLU A 381 20.40 -16.10 10.86
CA GLU A 381 21.78 -15.62 11.03
C GLU A 381 22.79 -16.50 10.27
N ALA A 382 22.57 -17.81 10.16
CA ALA A 382 23.44 -18.70 9.38
C ALA A 382 23.36 -18.37 7.88
N PHE A 383 22.14 -18.24 7.32
CA PHE A 383 21.93 -17.89 5.92
C PHE A 383 22.47 -16.49 5.58
N GLU A 384 22.30 -15.51 6.48
CA GLU A 384 22.87 -14.17 6.31
C GLU A 384 24.41 -14.18 6.19
N VAL A 385 25.11 -15.17 6.74
CA VAL A 385 26.58 -15.24 6.65
C VAL A 385 27.04 -15.66 5.26
N PHE A 386 26.50 -16.75 4.70
CA PHE A 386 27.02 -17.28 3.42
C PHE A 386 26.28 -16.72 2.20
N CYS A 387 24.98 -16.36 2.29
CA CYS A 387 24.26 -15.73 1.18
C CYS A 387 24.79 -14.34 0.83
N ASN A 388 25.53 -13.68 1.74
CA ASN A 388 26.14 -12.37 1.47
C ASN A 388 27.62 -12.45 1.07
N LYS A 389 28.14 -13.65 0.76
CA LYS A 389 29.45 -13.83 0.13
C LYS A 389 29.30 -13.75 -1.39
N ASN A 390 30.32 -13.23 -2.06
CA ASN A 390 30.38 -13.28 -3.52
C ASN A 390 30.80 -14.69 -3.95
N VAL A 391 30.27 -15.16 -5.08
CA VAL A 391 30.62 -16.44 -5.72
C VAL A 391 31.15 -16.12 -7.11
N SER A 392 32.42 -16.45 -7.37
CA SER A 392 33.08 -16.20 -8.67
C SER A 392 33.00 -14.74 -9.12
N GLY A 393 33.07 -13.83 -8.14
CA GLY A 393 32.92 -12.40 -8.35
C GLY A 393 31.48 -11.90 -8.44
N CYS A 394 30.47 -12.77 -8.60
CA CYS A 394 29.03 -12.45 -8.62
C CYS A 394 28.44 -12.37 -7.21
N SER A 395 27.55 -11.40 -6.96
CA SER A 395 26.83 -11.36 -5.68
C SER A 395 25.64 -12.32 -5.73
N SER A 396 25.21 -12.85 -4.58
CA SER A 396 24.01 -13.70 -4.54
C SER A 396 22.75 -12.98 -5.03
N ALA A 397 22.68 -11.65 -4.86
CA ALA A 397 21.63 -10.81 -5.41
C ALA A 397 21.56 -10.91 -6.94
N GLU A 398 22.71 -10.88 -7.62
CA GLU A 398 22.82 -11.05 -9.06
C GLU A 398 22.48 -12.49 -9.50
N LEU A 399 22.98 -13.48 -8.76
CA LEU A 399 22.70 -14.90 -9.03
C LEU A 399 21.21 -15.21 -8.93
N LEU A 400 20.52 -14.73 -7.89
CA LEU A 400 19.07 -14.90 -7.77
C LEU A 400 18.31 -14.19 -8.88
N ALA A 401 18.70 -12.96 -9.25
CA ALA A 401 18.05 -12.24 -10.36
C ALA A 401 18.23 -12.99 -11.69
N SER A 402 19.42 -13.55 -11.94
CA SER A 402 19.70 -14.41 -13.11
C SER A 402 18.95 -15.74 -13.06
N PHE A 403 18.79 -16.32 -11.87
CA PHE A 403 18.01 -17.55 -11.67
C PHE A 403 16.55 -17.35 -12.06
N CYS A 404 15.91 -16.29 -11.53
CA CYS A 404 14.53 -15.94 -11.90
C CYS A 404 14.38 -15.66 -13.40
N ASP A 405 15.33 -14.94 -13.99
CA ASP A 405 15.30 -14.61 -15.42
C ASP A 405 15.35 -15.85 -16.32
N ASN A 406 16.13 -16.86 -15.94
CA ASN A 406 16.22 -18.12 -16.68
C ASN A 406 14.96 -18.98 -16.56
N ILE A 407 14.25 -18.93 -15.42
CA ILE A 407 12.99 -19.65 -15.20
C ILE A 407 11.84 -18.98 -15.96
N LEU A 408 11.79 -17.65 -15.99
CA LEU A 408 10.70 -16.88 -16.60
C LEU A 408 10.83 -16.67 -18.11
N LYS A 409 12.00 -16.94 -18.69
CA LYS A 409 12.24 -16.84 -20.14
C LYS A 409 11.57 -17.97 -20.92
N LYS A 410 11.02 -17.62 -22.09
CA LYS A 410 10.41 -18.58 -23.01
C LYS A 410 11.46 -19.57 -23.54
N GLY A 411 11.26 -20.86 -23.27
CA GLY A 411 12.23 -21.91 -23.60
C GLY A 411 13.39 -22.03 -22.61
N GLY A 412 13.16 -21.66 -21.33
CA GLY A 412 14.11 -21.84 -20.24
C GLY A 412 14.71 -23.25 -20.16
N VAL A 413 15.85 -23.35 -19.46
CA VAL A 413 16.71 -24.55 -19.42
C VAL A 413 15.96 -25.81 -18.95
N GLU A 414 14.91 -25.63 -18.15
CA GLU A 414 14.00 -26.68 -17.70
C GLU A 414 12.55 -26.34 -18.05
N LYS A 415 11.82 -27.33 -18.57
CA LYS A 415 10.37 -27.27 -18.68
C LYS A 415 9.75 -27.65 -17.33
N LEU A 416 9.71 -26.70 -16.41
CA LEU A 416 8.97 -26.85 -15.15
C LEU A 416 7.45 -26.69 -15.41
N SER A 417 6.61 -27.30 -14.59
CA SER A 417 5.17 -27.02 -14.56
C SER A 417 4.92 -25.62 -13.97
N ASP A 418 3.77 -25.02 -14.26
CA ASP A 418 3.40 -23.71 -13.71
C ASP A 418 3.41 -23.74 -12.17
N GLU A 419 2.84 -24.77 -11.55
CA GLU A 419 2.86 -24.98 -10.08
C GLU A 419 4.29 -25.02 -9.50
N ALA A 420 5.22 -25.70 -10.18
CA ALA A 420 6.61 -25.77 -9.72
C ALA A 420 7.33 -24.43 -9.87
N ILE A 421 6.97 -23.63 -10.89
CA ILE A 421 7.49 -22.27 -11.05
C ILE A 421 7.00 -21.40 -9.90
N GLU A 422 5.71 -21.43 -9.57
CA GLU A 422 5.15 -20.64 -8.48
C GLU A 422 5.79 -20.96 -7.12
N ASP A 423 5.97 -22.24 -6.80
CA ASP A 423 6.66 -22.69 -5.58
C ASP A 423 8.13 -22.22 -5.56
N THR A 424 8.83 -22.37 -6.68
CA THR A 424 10.23 -21.92 -6.81
C THR A 424 10.37 -20.41 -6.61
N LEU A 425 9.44 -19.62 -7.18
CA LEU A 425 9.42 -18.17 -7.00
C LEU A 425 9.17 -17.78 -5.54
N ASP A 426 8.31 -18.52 -4.83
CA ASP A 426 8.07 -18.31 -3.39
C ASP A 426 9.34 -18.55 -2.57
N LYS A 427 10.07 -19.62 -2.88
CA LYS A 427 11.34 -19.97 -2.22
C LYS A 427 12.44 -18.94 -2.49
N VAL A 428 12.55 -18.43 -3.72
CA VAL A 428 13.50 -17.34 -4.03
C VAL A 428 13.18 -16.07 -3.24
N VAL A 429 11.90 -15.71 -3.14
CA VAL A 429 11.46 -14.53 -2.39
C VAL A 429 11.73 -14.70 -0.88
N LYS A 430 11.57 -15.91 -0.34
CA LYS A 430 12.00 -16.24 1.04
C LYS A 430 13.51 -16.08 1.23
N LEU A 431 14.32 -16.56 0.28
CA LEU A 431 15.79 -16.43 0.34
C LEU A 431 16.25 -14.97 0.28
N LEU A 432 15.54 -14.10 -0.43
CA LEU A 432 15.85 -12.67 -0.51
C LEU A 432 15.83 -12.00 0.88
N ALA A 433 15.11 -12.55 1.85
CA ALA A 433 15.10 -12.05 3.23
C ALA A 433 16.47 -12.18 3.93
N TYR A 434 17.34 -13.08 3.47
CA TYR A 434 18.70 -13.28 4.01
C TYR A 434 19.78 -12.46 3.28
N ILE A 435 19.41 -11.80 2.18
CA ILE A 435 20.32 -10.98 1.38
C ILE A 435 20.31 -9.54 1.92
N SER A 436 21.50 -8.99 2.11
CA SER A 436 21.71 -7.61 2.52
C SER A 436 21.44 -6.65 1.37
N ASP A 437 22.03 -6.88 0.20
CA ASP A 437 21.99 -5.99 -0.97
C ASP A 437 20.74 -6.23 -1.86
N LYS A 438 19.55 -6.01 -1.32
CA LYS A 438 18.28 -6.22 -2.06
C LYS A 438 18.08 -5.19 -3.17
N ASP A 439 18.60 -3.98 -3.00
CA ASP A 439 18.63 -2.94 -4.04
C ASP A 439 19.42 -3.39 -5.28
N LEU A 440 20.53 -4.11 -5.08
CA LEU A 440 21.30 -4.70 -6.17
C LEU A 440 20.50 -5.79 -6.89
N PHE A 441 19.78 -6.64 -6.14
CA PHE A 441 18.83 -7.60 -6.75
C PHE A 441 17.77 -6.87 -7.56
N ALA A 442 17.16 -5.81 -7.01
CA ALA A 442 16.11 -5.05 -7.67
C ALA A 442 16.58 -4.48 -9.00
N GLU A 443 17.77 -3.88 -9.06
CA GLU A 443 18.29 -3.29 -10.30
C GLU A 443 18.71 -4.34 -11.33
N PHE A 444 19.35 -5.43 -10.93
CA PHE A 444 19.62 -6.55 -11.85
C PHE A 444 18.33 -7.18 -12.38
N TYR A 445 17.35 -7.39 -11.50
CA TYR A 445 16.06 -7.96 -11.87
C TYR A 445 15.28 -7.00 -12.78
N ARG A 446 15.21 -5.71 -12.46
CA ARG A 446 14.57 -4.66 -13.28
C ARG A 446 15.15 -4.62 -14.69
N LYS A 447 16.47 -4.70 -14.80
CA LYS A 447 17.16 -4.74 -16.10
C LYS A 447 16.90 -6.01 -16.90
N LYS A 448 16.77 -7.16 -16.24
CA LYS A 448 16.41 -8.43 -16.88
C LYS A 448 14.94 -8.44 -17.30
N LEU A 449 14.05 -7.95 -16.43
CA LEU A 449 12.63 -7.77 -16.71
C LEU A 449 12.44 -6.86 -17.93
N SER A 450 13.14 -5.72 -18.03
CA SER A 450 13.00 -4.83 -19.19
C SER A 450 13.34 -5.53 -20.50
N ARG A 451 14.35 -6.40 -20.51
CA ARG A 451 14.69 -7.20 -21.69
C ARG A 451 13.64 -8.25 -22.03
N ARG A 452 13.06 -8.94 -21.04
CA ARG A 452 11.99 -9.92 -21.26
C ARG A 452 10.72 -9.27 -21.82
N LEU A 453 10.35 -8.12 -21.26
CA LEU A 453 9.21 -7.32 -21.65
C LEU A 453 9.33 -6.74 -23.07
N LEU A 454 10.52 -6.26 -23.47
CA LEU A 454 10.71 -5.62 -24.79
C LEU A 454 11.17 -6.58 -25.90
N PHE A 455 12.02 -7.57 -25.59
CA PHE A 455 12.79 -8.29 -26.61
C PHE A 455 12.60 -9.80 -26.58
N ASP A 456 12.55 -10.42 -25.40
CA ASP A 456 12.69 -11.89 -25.28
C ASP A 456 11.35 -12.64 -25.19
N LYS A 457 10.21 -11.91 -25.09
CA LYS A 457 8.84 -12.42 -24.82
C LYS A 457 8.81 -13.41 -23.64
N SER A 458 8.28 -12.97 -22.50
CA SER A 458 8.10 -13.80 -21.31
C SER A 458 7.34 -15.11 -21.61
N ALA A 459 7.64 -16.17 -20.87
CA ALA A 459 6.97 -17.46 -21.04
C ALA A 459 5.48 -17.37 -20.70
N ASN A 460 5.16 -16.64 -19.63
CA ASN A 460 3.82 -16.41 -19.11
C ASN A 460 3.76 -15.03 -18.41
N ASP A 461 2.84 -14.15 -18.83
CA ASP A 461 2.67 -12.81 -18.29
C ASP A 461 2.16 -12.83 -16.83
N ASP A 462 1.41 -13.86 -16.43
CA ASP A 462 0.89 -14.01 -15.07
C ASP A 462 2.00 -14.31 -14.08
N HIS A 463 3.00 -15.12 -14.48
CA HIS A 463 4.17 -15.38 -13.63
C HIS A 463 5.01 -14.11 -13.39
N GLU A 464 5.11 -13.21 -14.38
CA GLU A 464 5.77 -11.90 -14.21
C GLU A 464 5.02 -11.01 -13.21
N ARG A 465 3.68 -11.04 -13.22
CA ARG A 465 2.86 -10.33 -12.22
C ARG A 465 2.94 -10.97 -10.83
N LEU A 466 2.98 -12.30 -10.77
CA LEU A 466 3.04 -13.07 -9.54
C LEU A 466 4.32 -12.78 -8.75
N ILE A 467 5.49 -12.82 -9.40
CA ILE A 467 6.76 -12.55 -8.72
C ILE A 467 6.83 -11.11 -8.19
N LEU A 468 6.33 -10.12 -8.95
CA LEU A 468 6.25 -8.73 -8.48
C LEU A 468 5.33 -8.61 -7.25
N THR A 469 4.21 -9.31 -7.25
CA THR A 469 3.29 -9.36 -6.10
C THR A 469 3.97 -9.96 -4.87
N LYS A 470 4.69 -11.08 -5.02
CA LYS A 470 5.44 -11.71 -3.93
C LYS A 470 6.58 -10.81 -3.42
N LEU A 471 7.31 -10.15 -4.32
CA LEU A 471 8.37 -9.19 -3.96
C LEU A 471 7.79 -7.99 -3.18
N LYS A 472 6.61 -7.49 -3.56
CA LYS A 472 5.93 -6.40 -2.86
C LYS A 472 5.51 -6.79 -1.45
N GLN A 473 5.04 -8.03 -1.25
CA GLN A 473 4.66 -8.53 0.07
C GLN A 473 5.86 -8.59 1.03
N GLN A 474 7.03 -9.04 0.57
CA GLN A 474 8.23 -9.16 1.42
C GLN A 474 9.04 -7.87 1.55
N CYS A 475 9.19 -7.10 0.47
CA CYS A 475 10.09 -5.94 0.39
C CYS A 475 9.36 -4.58 0.40
N GLY A 476 8.04 -4.56 0.28
CA GLY A 476 7.20 -3.36 0.27
C GLY A 476 7.00 -2.72 -1.11
N GLY A 477 5.99 -1.86 -1.24
CA GLY A 477 5.59 -1.28 -2.53
C GLY A 477 6.62 -0.32 -3.16
N GLN A 478 7.46 0.34 -2.36
CA GLN A 478 8.53 1.20 -2.89
C GLN A 478 9.59 0.38 -3.64
N PHE A 479 9.83 -0.86 -3.23
CA PHE A 479 10.78 -1.76 -3.87
C PHE A 479 10.34 -2.17 -5.28
N THR A 480 9.04 -2.41 -5.47
CA THR A 480 8.49 -2.89 -6.74
C THR A 480 7.95 -1.79 -7.65
N SER A 481 7.74 -0.58 -7.14
CA SER A 481 7.09 0.53 -7.84
C SER A 481 7.58 0.76 -9.28
N LYS A 482 8.91 0.81 -9.50
CA LYS A 482 9.47 0.99 -10.84
C LYS A 482 9.14 -0.17 -11.78
N MET A 483 9.22 -1.41 -11.29
CA MET A 483 8.94 -2.62 -12.07
C MET A 483 7.46 -2.80 -12.35
N GLU A 484 6.59 -2.46 -11.41
CA GLU A 484 5.14 -2.39 -11.61
C GLU A 484 4.77 -1.34 -12.68
N GLY A 485 5.43 -0.16 -12.62
CA GLY A 485 5.31 0.88 -13.65
C GLY A 485 5.65 0.36 -15.05
N MET A 486 6.72 -0.43 -15.19
CA MET A 486 7.11 -1.03 -16.49
C MET A 486 6.03 -1.97 -17.05
N VAL A 487 5.36 -2.77 -16.22
CA VAL A 487 4.27 -3.66 -16.67
C VAL A 487 3.03 -2.85 -17.06
N THR A 488 2.74 -1.77 -16.33
CA THR A 488 1.64 -0.84 -16.66
C THR A 488 1.91 -0.12 -17.98
N ASP A 489 3.12 0.39 -18.20
CA ASP A 489 3.52 1.06 -19.45
C ASP A 489 3.28 0.14 -20.67
N LEU A 490 3.58 -1.15 -20.57
CA LEU A 490 3.31 -2.09 -21.66
C LEU A 490 1.82 -2.37 -21.90
N THR A 491 1.00 -2.28 -20.85
CA THR A 491 -0.45 -2.43 -20.99
C THR A 491 -1.01 -1.21 -21.72
N LEU A 492 -0.61 -0.01 -21.31
CA LEU A 492 -0.98 1.26 -21.96
C LEU A 492 -0.43 1.36 -23.38
N ALA A 493 0.78 0.85 -23.65
CA ALA A 493 1.35 0.86 -24.99
C ALA A 493 0.52 0.04 -25.99
N LYS A 494 -0.09 -1.08 -25.56
CA LYS A 494 -0.99 -1.86 -26.42
C LYS A 494 -2.27 -1.08 -26.75
N GLU A 495 -2.86 -0.40 -25.77
CA GLU A 495 -4.05 0.44 -25.97
C GLU A 495 -3.76 1.61 -26.91
N ASN A 496 -2.63 2.31 -26.68
CA ASN A 496 -2.19 3.42 -27.52
C ASN A 496 -1.86 2.97 -28.95
N GLN A 497 -1.28 1.78 -29.12
CA GLN A 497 -1.00 1.21 -30.43
C GLN A 497 -2.30 0.97 -31.23
N ASN A 498 -3.36 0.45 -30.60
CA ASN A 498 -4.65 0.27 -31.26
C ASN A 498 -5.23 1.62 -31.73
N HIS A 499 -5.17 2.66 -30.89
CA HIS A 499 -5.63 3.99 -31.26
C HIS A 499 -4.80 4.58 -32.40
N PHE A 500 -3.49 4.32 -32.42
CA PHE A 500 -2.59 4.76 -33.50
C PHE A 500 -2.90 4.06 -34.82
N GLU A 501 -3.16 2.75 -34.80
CA GLU A 501 -3.57 1.98 -35.99
C GLU A 501 -4.92 2.46 -36.54
N GLU A 502 -5.90 2.76 -35.67
CA GLU A 502 -7.17 3.37 -36.07
C GLU A 502 -6.98 4.75 -36.72
N TYR A 503 -6.07 5.57 -36.17
CA TYR A 503 -5.75 6.88 -36.73
C TYR A 503 -5.11 6.76 -38.12
N LEU A 504 -4.15 5.84 -38.31
CA LEU A 504 -3.51 5.58 -39.60
C LEU A 504 -4.49 5.02 -40.63
N GLY A 505 -5.47 4.21 -40.20
CA GLY A 505 -6.55 3.72 -41.06
C GLY A 505 -7.47 4.83 -41.57
N LYS A 506 -7.71 5.88 -40.77
CA LYS A 506 -8.53 7.05 -41.14
C LYS A 506 -7.76 8.09 -41.96
N ASN A 507 -6.43 8.17 -41.80
CA ASN A 507 -5.59 9.19 -42.41
C ASN A 507 -4.54 8.57 -43.34
N THR A 508 -4.94 8.18 -44.55
CA THR A 508 -4.08 7.50 -45.54
C THR A 508 -2.81 8.28 -45.89
N ASN A 509 -2.86 9.62 -45.85
CA ASN A 509 -1.71 10.49 -46.13
C ASN A 509 -0.62 10.44 -45.04
N ALA A 510 -0.96 9.95 -43.84
CA ALA A 510 -0.03 9.82 -42.71
C ALA A 510 0.62 8.42 -42.62
N ASN A 511 0.22 7.46 -43.46
CA ASN A 511 0.75 6.11 -43.43
C ASN A 511 2.16 6.04 -44.08
N PRO A 512 3.22 5.68 -43.33
CA PRO A 512 4.59 5.65 -43.83
C PRO A 512 4.88 4.48 -44.81
N GLY A 513 3.93 3.55 -45.00
CA GLY A 513 4.10 2.38 -45.86
C GLY A 513 4.94 1.25 -45.24
N ILE A 514 5.21 1.34 -43.93
CA ILE A 514 5.94 0.36 -43.13
C ILE A 514 5.06 0.00 -41.93
N ASP A 515 4.98 -1.28 -41.59
CA ASP A 515 4.31 -1.75 -40.38
C ASP A 515 5.08 -1.28 -39.14
N LEU A 516 4.43 -0.48 -38.30
CA LEU A 516 5.05 0.23 -37.19
C LEU A 516 4.32 -0.04 -35.88
N THR A 517 5.05 -0.62 -34.93
CA THR A 517 4.63 -0.75 -33.53
C THR A 517 5.46 0.17 -32.64
N VAL A 518 4.82 1.08 -31.91
CA VAL A 518 5.48 2.03 -31.02
C VAL A 518 5.14 1.70 -29.57
N THR A 519 6.19 1.56 -28.75
CA THR A 519 6.04 1.36 -27.31
C THR A 519 6.59 2.56 -26.56
N VAL A 520 5.70 3.36 -25.96
CA VAL A 520 6.08 4.54 -25.15
C VAL A 520 6.39 4.08 -23.73
N LEU A 521 7.56 4.48 -23.22
CA LEU A 521 8.09 4.04 -21.92
C LEU A 521 8.28 5.24 -20.98
N THR A 522 7.86 5.11 -19.72
CA THR A 522 7.97 6.18 -18.73
C THR A 522 9.41 6.33 -18.24
N THR A 523 10.02 7.50 -18.49
CA THR A 523 11.36 7.84 -17.99
C THR A 523 11.41 7.76 -16.46
N GLY A 524 12.35 6.99 -15.91
CA GLY A 524 12.52 6.78 -14.47
C GLY A 524 12.02 5.42 -13.95
N PHE A 525 11.08 4.77 -14.63
CA PHE A 525 10.70 3.38 -14.34
C PHE A 525 11.62 2.39 -15.03
N TRP A 526 11.94 2.64 -16.30
CA TRP A 526 12.78 1.79 -17.12
C TRP A 526 14.29 2.05 -16.89
N PRO A 527 15.16 1.06 -17.14
CA PRO A 527 16.61 1.29 -17.12
C PRO A 527 17.00 2.38 -18.12
N SER A 528 18.03 3.17 -17.79
CA SER A 528 18.52 4.21 -18.68
C SER A 528 19.14 3.59 -19.93
N TYR A 529 18.61 3.95 -21.11
CA TYR A 529 19.17 3.57 -22.40
C TYR A 529 20.09 4.68 -22.91
N LYS A 530 21.20 4.31 -23.55
CA LYS A 530 22.07 5.30 -24.20
C LYS A 530 21.34 5.90 -25.40
N SER A 531 21.25 7.22 -25.47
CA SER A 531 20.93 7.92 -26.72
C SER A 531 22.14 7.85 -27.64
N SER A 532 21.90 7.66 -28.94
CA SER A 532 22.94 7.73 -29.97
C SER A 532 22.40 8.54 -31.13
N ASP A 533 23.22 9.44 -31.66
CA ASP A 533 22.89 10.26 -32.83
C ASP A 533 23.10 9.44 -34.10
N LEU A 534 22.31 8.37 -34.24
CA LEU A 534 22.36 7.49 -35.40
C LEU A 534 21.79 8.21 -36.62
N SER A 535 22.58 8.31 -37.69
CA SER A 535 22.09 8.73 -39.00
C SER A 535 21.30 7.57 -39.62
N LEU A 536 19.98 7.72 -39.71
CA LEU A 536 19.10 6.71 -40.28
C LEU A 536 19.12 6.75 -41.83
N PRO A 537 19.15 5.60 -42.51
CA PRO A 537 18.99 5.54 -43.96
C PRO A 537 17.65 6.13 -44.43
N VAL A 538 17.58 6.59 -45.68
CA VAL A 538 16.41 7.29 -46.26
C VAL A 538 15.12 6.47 -46.15
N GLU A 539 15.22 5.14 -46.21
CA GLU A 539 14.11 4.21 -46.04
C GLU A 539 13.50 4.26 -44.63
N MET A 540 14.28 4.69 -43.63
CA MET A 540 13.88 4.85 -42.23
C MET A 540 13.67 6.33 -41.85
N GLU A 541 13.86 7.29 -42.76
CA GLU A 541 13.77 8.72 -42.46
C GLU A 541 12.31 9.20 -42.32
N ARG A 542 11.38 8.60 -43.08
CA ARG A 542 9.93 8.86 -42.97
C ARG A 542 9.36 8.51 -41.58
N TYR A 543 10.03 7.65 -40.82
CA TYR A 543 9.69 7.29 -39.45
C TYR A 543 9.97 8.45 -38.46
N VAL A 544 11.04 9.22 -38.69
CA VAL A 544 11.47 10.31 -37.79
C VAL A 544 10.44 11.45 -37.72
N TYR A 545 9.69 11.66 -38.79
CA TYR A 545 8.64 12.70 -38.87
C TYR A 545 7.46 12.44 -37.94
N LEU A 546 7.16 11.17 -37.63
CA LEU A 546 6.04 10.78 -36.77
C LEU A 546 6.45 10.69 -35.29
N THR A 547 7.75 10.51 -35.01
CA THR A 547 8.30 10.45 -33.65
C THR A 547 9.50 11.40 -33.51
N PRO A 548 9.28 12.73 -33.43
CA PRO A 548 10.37 13.66 -33.25
C PRO A 548 11.06 13.39 -31.90
N ASN A 549 12.39 13.19 -31.96
CA ASN A 549 13.39 13.22 -30.86
C ASN A 549 14.11 11.93 -30.45
N PHE A 550 13.84 10.72 -30.98
CA PHE A 550 14.59 9.53 -30.52
C PHE A 550 14.73 8.43 -31.58
N PRO A 551 15.94 7.90 -31.85
CA PRO A 551 16.11 6.53 -32.30
C PRO A 551 16.18 5.60 -31.07
N PRO A 552 15.07 4.97 -30.63
CA PRO A 552 15.09 4.03 -29.52
C PRO A 552 15.77 2.70 -29.91
N PRO A 553 16.21 1.89 -28.92
CA PRO A 553 16.53 0.49 -29.16
C PRO A 553 15.27 -0.25 -29.64
N GLY A 554 15.20 -0.55 -30.94
CA GLY A 554 14.08 -1.22 -31.58
C GLY A 554 14.48 -2.52 -32.27
N THR A 555 13.47 -3.30 -32.67
CA THR A 555 13.63 -4.49 -33.50
C THR A 555 13.00 -4.25 -34.86
N CYS A 556 13.74 -4.54 -35.93
CA CYS A 556 13.31 -4.40 -37.31
C CYS A 556 13.27 -5.78 -37.98
N ASN A 557 12.26 -5.98 -38.84
CA ASN A 557 12.17 -7.16 -39.70
C ASN A 557 12.54 -6.74 -41.13
N ILE A 558 13.64 -7.28 -41.66
CA ILE A 558 14.14 -6.95 -43.00
C ILE A 558 14.10 -8.18 -43.88
N ASN A 559 13.59 -8.05 -45.10
CA ASN A 559 13.61 -9.12 -46.09
C ASN A 559 14.92 -9.11 -46.88
N GLY A 560 15.84 -10.02 -46.55
CA GLY A 560 17.07 -10.23 -47.31
C GLY A 560 16.81 -11.07 -48.56
N LYS A 561 17.09 -10.52 -49.75
CA LYS A 561 16.98 -11.21 -51.04
C LYS A 561 18.29 -11.92 -51.38
N PHE A 562 18.41 -13.19 -50.98
CA PHE A 562 19.56 -14.03 -51.31
C PHE A 562 19.28 -14.88 -52.57
N GLU A 563 20.33 -15.39 -53.23
CA GLU A 563 20.22 -16.14 -54.49
C GLU A 563 19.27 -17.34 -54.38
N GLN A 564 19.32 -18.06 -53.25
CA GLN A 564 18.52 -19.28 -53.06
C GLN A 564 17.08 -19.00 -52.64
N LYS A 565 16.88 -18.03 -51.74
CA LYS A 565 15.56 -17.69 -51.19
C LYS A 565 15.60 -16.35 -50.45
N THR A 566 14.45 -15.69 -50.38
CA THR A 566 14.25 -14.58 -49.45
C THR A 566 14.17 -15.09 -48.01
N ILE A 567 14.89 -14.44 -47.10
CA ILE A 567 14.91 -14.75 -45.67
C ILE A 567 14.55 -13.48 -44.90
N GLU A 568 13.59 -13.58 -43.99
CA GLU A 568 13.22 -12.51 -43.07
C GLU A 568 14.24 -12.47 -41.90
N LEU A 569 14.93 -11.36 -41.76
CA LEU A 569 15.94 -11.09 -40.75
C LEU A 569 15.33 -10.23 -39.64
N ILE A 570 15.26 -10.76 -38.43
CA ILE A 570 14.90 -10.00 -37.22
C ILE A 570 16.19 -9.48 -36.60
N VAL A 571 16.38 -8.17 -36.67
CA VAL A 571 17.62 -7.50 -36.25
C VAL A 571 17.31 -6.26 -35.42
N GLY A 572 18.28 -5.75 -34.65
CA GLY A 572 18.14 -4.45 -33.97
C GLY A 572 18.21 -3.28 -34.94
N THR A 573 17.74 -2.10 -34.52
CA THR A 573 17.74 -0.87 -35.35
C THR A 573 19.10 -0.57 -35.98
N TYR A 574 20.20 -0.72 -35.23
CA TYR A 574 21.55 -0.43 -35.74
C TYR A 574 22.00 -1.45 -36.79
N GLN A 575 21.60 -2.71 -36.62
CA GLN A 575 21.85 -3.78 -37.60
C GLN A 575 21.04 -3.55 -38.87
N ALA A 576 19.80 -3.07 -38.72
CA ALA A 576 18.97 -2.70 -39.86
C ALA A 576 19.60 -1.56 -40.65
N ALA A 577 19.96 -0.48 -39.97
CA ALA A 577 20.58 0.69 -40.60
C ALA A 577 21.86 0.31 -41.36
N ALA A 578 22.73 -0.51 -40.76
CA ALA A 578 23.95 -0.98 -41.43
C ALA A 578 23.68 -1.87 -42.65
N LEU A 579 22.68 -2.76 -42.59
CA LEU A 579 22.33 -3.62 -43.73
C LEU A 579 21.73 -2.83 -44.90
N LEU A 580 20.94 -1.79 -44.61
CA LEU A 580 20.31 -0.96 -45.64
C LEU A 580 21.32 -0.15 -46.47
N LEU A 581 22.49 0.20 -45.90
CA LEU A 581 23.57 0.85 -46.66
C LEU A 581 24.02 0.02 -47.88
N PHE A 582 23.93 -1.31 -47.78
CA PHE A 582 24.32 -2.22 -48.85
C PHE A 582 23.31 -2.29 -50.01
N ASN A 583 22.15 -1.63 -49.90
CA ASN A 583 21.24 -1.47 -51.05
C ASN A 583 21.79 -0.48 -52.10
N ALA A 584 22.64 0.46 -51.68
CA ALA A 584 23.24 1.48 -52.54
C ALA A 584 24.70 1.21 -52.90
N SER A 585 25.37 0.27 -52.23
CA SER A 585 26.78 -0.04 -52.42
C SER A 585 27.07 -1.50 -52.09
N ASP A 586 27.68 -2.24 -53.02
CA ASP A 586 27.96 -3.67 -52.81
C ASP A 586 29.05 -3.91 -51.74
N ARG A 587 29.99 -2.97 -51.60
CA ARG A 587 31.15 -3.07 -50.70
C ARG A 587 31.43 -1.74 -50.00
N LEU A 588 31.66 -1.78 -48.68
CA LEU A 588 31.92 -0.61 -47.83
C LEU A 588 33.10 -0.88 -46.89
N SER A 589 33.92 0.14 -46.61
CA SER A 589 34.96 0.06 -45.57
C SER A 589 34.37 0.31 -44.17
N TYR A 590 35.06 -0.12 -43.12
CA TYR A 590 34.69 0.23 -41.74
C TYR A 590 34.52 1.74 -41.53
N SER A 591 35.43 2.55 -42.11
CA SER A 591 35.36 4.01 -42.05
C SER A 591 34.12 4.57 -42.74
N ASP A 592 33.73 4.03 -43.90
CA ASP A 592 32.55 4.50 -44.62
C ASP A 592 31.28 4.25 -43.81
N ILE A 593 31.14 3.04 -43.25
CA ILE A 593 30.00 2.66 -42.42
C ILE A 593 29.94 3.54 -41.15
N LYS A 594 31.09 3.80 -40.52
CA LYS A 594 31.19 4.67 -39.35
C LYS A 594 30.71 6.09 -39.64
N THR A 595 31.18 6.67 -40.74
CA THR A 595 30.83 8.04 -41.12
C THR A 595 29.37 8.14 -41.54
N GLN A 596 28.84 7.15 -42.27
CA GLN A 596 27.46 7.16 -42.73
C GLN A 596 26.44 6.95 -41.59
N LEU A 597 26.76 6.10 -40.60
CA LEU A 597 25.84 5.83 -39.47
C LEU A 597 26.09 6.71 -38.24
N ASN A 598 27.24 7.39 -38.15
CA ASN A 598 27.65 8.19 -36.99
C ASN A 598 27.68 7.38 -35.67
N LEU A 599 28.25 6.17 -35.70
CA LEU A 599 28.35 5.28 -34.54
C LEU A 599 29.73 5.32 -33.87
N ALA A 600 29.76 5.13 -32.55
CA ALA A 600 30.99 4.94 -31.79
C ALA A 600 31.64 3.58 -32.12
N ASP A 601 32.98 3.50 -32.02
CA ASP A 601 33.73 2.30 -32.43
C ASP A 601 33.28 1.02 -31.69
N ASP A 602 33.04 1.09 -30.38
CA ASP A 602 32.61 -0.07 -29.58
C ASP A 602 31.28 -0.65 -30.08
N ASP A 603 30.33 0.21 -30.44
CA ASP A 603 29.01 -0.20 -30.92
C ASP A 603 29.09 -0.70 -32.38
N LEU A 604 29.91 -0.07 -33.22
CA LEU A 604 30.12 -0.45 -34.61
C LEU A 604 30.85 -1.80 -34.76
N VAL A 605 31.90 -2.03 -33.96
CA VAL A 605 32.63 -3.32 -33.93
C VAL A 605 31.68 -4.45 -33.55
N ARG A 606 30.92 -4.28 -32.47
CA ARG A 606 29.95 -5.29 -31.99
C ARG A 606 28.85 -5.54 -33.02
N LEU A 607 28.39 -4.47 -33.67
CA LEU A 607 27.40 -4.51 -34.73
C LEU A 607 27.90 -5.34 -35.93
N LEU A 608 29.05 -4.98 -36.50
CA LEU A 608 29.61 -5.65 -37.68
C LEU A 608 30.00 -7.09 -37.37
N GLN A 609 30.54 -7.36 -36.17
CA GLN A 609 30.85 -8.72 -35.72
C GLN A 609 29.61 -9.63 -35.74
N SER A 610 28.44 -9.10 -35.39
CA SER A 610 27.17 -9.85 -35.41
C SER A 610 26.70 -10.24 -36.83
N LEU A 611 27.06 -9.44 -37.84
CA LEU A 611 26.62 -9.59 -39.23
C LEU A 611 27.64 -10.35 -40.10
N SER A 612 28.93 -10.31 -39.76
CA SER A 612 30.00 -10.88 -40.60
C SER A 612 30.78 -12.04 -39.98
N CYS A 613 30.98 -12.03 -38.66
CA CYS A 613 31.88 -12.97 -37.97
C CYS A 613 31.13 -14.05 -37.20
N ALA A 614 29.91 -13.75 -36.76
CA ALA A 614 29.07 -14.65 -35.96
C ALA A 614 28.46 -15.80 -36.78
N LYS A 615 27.49 -16.51 -36.19
CA LYS A 615 26.79 -17.65 -36.81
C LYS A 615 26.19 -17.30 -38.18
N TYR A 616 25.56 -16.13 -38.29
CA TYR A 616 24.87 -15.68 -39.50
C TYR A 616 25.75 -14.69 -40.26
N LYS A 617 26.47 -15.17 -41.28
CA LYS A 617 27.38 -14.38 -42.10
C LYS A 617 26.63 -13.71 -43.26
N ILE A 618 25.79 -12.74 -42.90
CA ILE A 618 25.03 -11.92 -43.85
C ILE A 618 25.97 -11.04 -44.68
N LEU A 619 27.07 -10.60 -44.05
CA LEU A 619 28.16 -9.87 -44.71
C LEU A 619 29.41 -10.75 -44.76
N THR A 620 30.17 -10.65 -45.86
CA THR A 620 31.53 -11.17 -45.96
C THR A 620 32.52 -10.09 -45.55
N LYS A 621 33.54 -10.47 -44.76
CA LYS A 621 34.59 -9.58 -44.26
C LYS A 621 35.93 -9.90 -44.92
N GLU A 622 36.66 -8.86 -45.33
CA GLU A 622 38.02 -8.95 -45.85
C GLU A 622 38.96 -8.03 -45.04
N PRO A 623 40.05 -8.55 -44.45
CA PRO A 623 40.44 -9.96 -44.38
C PRO A 623 39.52 -10.80 -43.48
N ASN A 624 39.34 -12.08 -43.83
CA ASN A 624 38.48 -13.00 -43.08
C ASN A 624 39.12 -13.36 -41.72
N SER A 625 38.62 -12.76 -40.65
CA SER A 625 39.06 -13.02 -39.27
C SER A 625 37.86 -12.98 -38.31
N ARG A 626 38.06 -13.43 -37.07
CA ARG A 626 37.00 -13.45 -36.03
C ARG A 626 36.76 -12.09 -35.36
N THR A 627 37.62 -11.11 -35.62
CA THR A 627 37.59 -9.77 -35.02
C THR A 627 37.37 -8.71 -36.09
N VAL A 628 36.70 -7.61 -35.73
CA VAL A 628 36.51 -6.47 -36.62
C VAL A 628 37.56 -5.41 -36.29
N THR A 629 38.22 -4.88 -37.31
CA THR A 629 39.25 -3.84 -37.21
C THR A 629 38.93 -2.67 -38.14
N PRO A 630 39.46 -1.46 -37.87
CA PRO A 630 39.18 -0.28 -38.70
C PRO A 630 39.66 -0.35 -40.15
N SER A 631 40.53 -1.31 -40.50
CA SER A 631 41.02 -1.55 -41.85
C SER A 631 40.18 -2.56 -42.65
N ASP A 632 39.10 -3.10 -42.06
CA ASP A 632 38.30 -4.15 -42.68
C ASP A 632 37.31 -3.59 -43.73
N PHE A 633 37.06 -4.40 -44.76
CA PHE A 633 36.01 -4.19 -45.75
C PHE A 633 34.89 -5.22 -45.58
N PHE A 634 33.66 -4.78 -45.85
CA PHE A 634 32.44 -5.57 -45.74
C PHE A 634 31.70 -5.57 -47.07
N GLU A 635 31.16 -6.73 -47.45
CA GLU A 635 30.41 -6.93 -48.70
C GLU A 635 29.17 -7.79 -48.41
N PHE A 636 28.06 -7.54 -49.11
CA PHE A 636 26.86 -8.37 -48.96
C PHE A 636 27.12 -9.81 -49.44
N ASN A 637 26.65 -10.82 -48.70
CA ASN A 637 26.81 -12.23 -49.06
C ASN A 637 25.58 -12.79 -49.79
N PRO A 638 25.49 -12.75 -51.13
CA PRO A 638 24.32 -13.22 -51.87
C PRO A 638 24.09 -14.74 -51.75
N LYS A 639 25.13 -15.49 -51.37
CA LYS A 639 25.14 -16.96 -51.24
C LYS A 639 24.67 -17.47 -49.87
N PHE A 640 24.35 -16.57 -48.94
CA PHE A 640 23.89 -16.96 -47.60
C PHE A 640 22.57 -17.74 -47.66
N THR A 641 22.46 -18.78 -46.82
CA THR A 641 21.24 -19.59 -46.69
C THR A 641 21.14 -20.18 -45.28
N ASP A 642 19.92 -20.42 -44.80
CA ASP A 642 19.63 -21.08 -43.52
C ASP A 642 18.45 -22.06 -43.70
N ARG A 643 18.22 -23.00 -42.79
CA ARG A 643 17.02 -23.87 -42.85
C ARG A 643 15.74 -23.08 -42.58
N MET A 644 15.77 -22.14 -41.66
CA MET A 644 14.63 -21.31 -41.31
C MET A 644 14.41 -20.21 -42.37
N ARG A 645 13.15 -19.81 -42.58
CA ARG A 645 12.80 -18.65 -43.44
C ARG A 645 12.77 -17.32 -42.69
N ARG A 646 12.75 -17.40 -41.36
CA ARG A 646 12.79 -16.27 -40.44
C ARG A 646 13.87 -16.53 -39.40
N ILE A 647 14.87 -15.66 -39.32
CA ILE A 647 16.01 -15.82 -38.40
C ILE A 647 16.21 -14.55 -37.59
N ARG A 648 16.54 -14.70 -36.30
CA ARG A 648 16.91 -13.60 -35.42
C ARG A 648 18.42 -13.55 -35.28
N ILE A 649 19.01 -12.38 -35.55
CA ILE A 649 20.46 -12.17 -35.44
C ILE A 649 20.74 -11.43 -34.13
N PRO A 650 21.22 -12.12 -33.08
CA PRO A 650 21.49 -11.47 -31.81
C PRO A 650 22.77 -10.63 -31.90
N LEU A 651 22.78 -9.48 -31.22
CA LEU A 651 24.03 -8.77 -30.92
C LEU A 651 24.83 -9.56 -29.88
N PRO A 652 26.18 -9.55 -29.96
CA PRO A 652 27.03 -10.07 -28.90
C PRO A 652 26.64 -9.45 -27.54
N PRO A 653 26.57 -10.27 -26.46
CA PRO A 653 26.21 -9.78 -25.14
C PRO A 653 27.28 -8.82 -24.62
N VAL A 654 26.84 -7.73 -23.99
CA VAL A 654 27.71 -6.79 -23.29
C VAL A 654 27.67 -7.11 -21.81
N ASP A 655 28.85 -7.19 -21.19
CA ASP A 655 28.95 -7.25 -19.74
C ASP A 655 28.64 -5.85 -19.16
N GLU A 656 27.41 -5.69 -18.68
CA GLU A 656 26.93 -4.45 -18.09
C GLU A 656 27.00 -4.47 -16.55
N ARG A 657 27.58 -5.52 -15.97
CA ARG A 657 27.61 -5.77 -14.54
C ARG A 657 28.22 -4.63 -13.75
N LYS A 658 29.38 -4.14 -14.18
CA LYS A 658 30.07 -3.00 -13.56
C LYS A 658 29.21 -1.74 -13.55
N ARG A 659 28.49 -1.46 -14.65
CA ARG A 659 27.62 -0.28 -14.74
C ARG A 659 26.46 -0.35 -13.76
N VAL A 660 25.81 -1.53 -13.65
CA VAL A 660 24.71 -1.72 -12.69
C VAL A 660 25.18 -1.51 -11.26
N VAL A 661 26.33 -2.08 -10.89
CA VAL A 661 26.92 -1.90 -9.55
C VAL A 661 27.26 -0.43 -9.29
N GLU A 662 27.89 0.24 -10.25
CA GLU A 662 28.22 1.67 -10.13
C GLU A 662 26.99 2.53 -9.92
N ASP A 663 25.91 2.31 -10.68
CA ASP A 663 24.67 3.08 -10.59
C ASP A 663 23.96 2.86 -9.24
N VAL A 664 23.90 1.61 -8.77
CA VAL A 664 23.39 1.28 -7.42
C VAL A 664 24.21 2.00 -6.34
N ASP A 665 25.54 2.04 -6.46
CA ASP A 665 26.38 2.76 -5.52
C ASP A 665 26.16 4.29 -5.56
N LYS A 666 25.76 4.87 -6.71
CA LYS A 666 25.33 6.28 -6.76
C LYS A 666 24.03 6.47 -6.00
N ASP A 667 23.05 5.61 -6.23
CA ASP A 667 21.73 5.67 -5.61
C ASP A 667 21.79 5.49 -4.09
N ARG A 668 22.66 4.59 -3.60
CA ARG A 668 22.94 4.40 -2.17
C ARG A 668 23.41 5.68 -1.48
N ARG A 669 24.22 6.52 -2.16
CA ARG A 669 24.67 7.81 -1.60
C ARG A 669 23.50 8.76 -1.37
N TYR A 670 22.57 8.84 -2.33
CA TYR A 670 21.38 9.68 -2.21
C TYR A 670 20.42 9.14 -1.16
N ALA A 671 20.26 7.81 -1.07
CA ALA A 671 19.46 7.17 -0.03
C ALA A 671 19.99 7.43 1.38
N ILE A 672 21.32 7.37 1.58
CA ILE A 672 21.97 7.71 2.85
C ILE A 672 21.73 9.18 3.22
N ASP A 673 21.92 10.10 2.27
CA ASP A 673 21.65 11.52 2.50
C ASP A 673 20.21 11.76 2.95
N ALA A 674 19.24 11.21 2.20
CA ALA A 674 17.82 11.37 2.49
C ALA A 674 17.45 10.78 3.86
N SER A 675 18.03 9.64 4.24
CA SER A 675 17.84 9.01 5.56
C SER A 675 18.36 9.91 6.68
N ILE A 676 19.62 10.36 6.58
CA ILE A 676 20.23 11.26 7.59
C ILE A 676 19.42 12.54 7.76
N VAL A 677 19.04 13.20 6.65
CA VAL A 677 18.27 14.44 6.69
C VAL A 677 16.90 14.21 7.32
N ARG A 678 16.22 13.09 7.02
CA ARG A 678 14.92 12.75 7.61
C ARG A 678 15.01 12.54 9.12
N ILE A 679 16.02 11.80 9.59
CA ILE A 679 16.26 11.56 11.02
C ILE A 679 16.56 12.88 11.73
N MET A 680 17.51 13.66 11.21
CA MET A 680 17.93 14.93 11.82
C MET A 680 16.83 15.99 11.78
N LYS A 681 16.00 16.03 10.72
CA LYS A 681 14.82 16.89 10.65
C LYS A 681 13.81 16.57 11.76
N SER A 682 13.66 15.29 12.12
CA SER A 682 12.74 14.85 13.19
C SER A 682 13.32 15.08 14.59
N ARG A 683 14.58 14.69 14.82
CA ARG A 683 15.22 14.71 16.15
C ARG A 683 15.80 16.07 16.53
N LYS A 684 16.10 16.92 15.54
CA LYS A 684 16.78 18.23 15.63
C LYS A 684 18.21 18.18 16.16
N VAL A 685 18.45 17.41 17.20
CA VAL A 685 19.76 17.21 17.82
C VAL A 685 19.94 15.73 18.08
N LEU A 686 21.06 15.15 17.66
CA LEU A 686 21.32 13.72 17.85
C LEU A 686 22.82 13.43 17.98
N GLY A 687 23.17 12.47 18.84
CA GLY A 687 24.55 12.03 18.99
C GLY A 687 25.02 11.22 17.78
N HIS A 688 26.32 11.24 17.48
CA HIS A 688 26.90 10.55 16.32
C HIS A 688 26.57 9.06 16.28
N GLN A 689 26.76 8.34 17.40
CA GLN A 689 26.47 6.91 17.46
C GLN A 689 24.98 6.61 17.22
N GLN A 690 24.09 7.41 17.81
CA GLN A 690 22.64 7.25 17.64
C GLN A 690 22.21 7.52 16.19
N LEU A 691 22.71 8.60 15.58
CA LEU A 691 22.41 8.94 14.18
C LEU A 691 22.85 7.84 13.22
N VAL A 692 24.06 7.31 13.43
CA VAL A 692 24.60 6.23 12.61
C VAL A 692 23.76 4.95 12.78
N MET A 693 23.40 4.57 14.00
CA MET A 693 22.55 3.40 14.25
C MET A 693 21.15 3.54 13.65
N GLU A 694 20.47 4.69 13.85
CA GLU A 694 19.14 4.94 13.26
C GLU A 694 19.20 4.94 11.72
N CYS A 695 20.28 5.46 11.12
CA CYS A 695 20.48 5.44 9.68
C CYS A 695 20.68 4.01 9.14
N VAL A 696 21.50 3.20 9.82
CA VAL A 696 21.67 1.77 9.49
C VAL A 696 20.33 1.05 9.59
N GLU A 697 19.56 1.27 10.66
CA GLU A 697 18.27 0.61 10.87
C GLU A 697 17.25 0.96 9.76
N GLN A 698 17.14 2.24 9.36
CA GLN A 698 16.24 2.64 8.28
C GLN A 698 16.64 2.02 6.92
N LEU A 699 17.94 1.98 6.61
CA LEU A 699 18.43 1.52 5.31
C LEU A 699 18.56 0.00 5.19
N SER A 700 18.73 -0.72 6.31
CA SER A 700 18.91 -2.19 6.36
C SER A 700 17.76 -2.97 5.74
N ARG A 701 16.61 -2.34 5.49
CA ARG A 701 15.51 -2.94 4.72
C ARG A 701 15.87 -3.17 3.25
N MET A 702 16.72 -2.32 2.67
CA MET A 702 17.13 -2.35 1.26
C MET A 702 18.59 -2.75 1.04
N PHE A 703 19.51 -2.19 1.82
CA PHE A 703 20.94 -2.52 1.76
C PHE A 703 21.60 -2.29 3.11
N LYS A 704 22.74 -2.92 3.36
CA LYS A 704 23.52 -2.70 4.58
C LYS A 704 24.55 -1.58 4.33
N PRO A 705 24.30 -0.34 4.79
CA PRO A 705 25.24 0.75 4.55
C PRO A 705 26.53 0.55 5.33
N ASP A 706 27.66 0.87 4.69
CA ASP A 706 28.96 0.93 5.36
C ASP A 706 29.01 2.14 6.32
N PHE A 707 29.47 1.92 7.55
CA PHE A 707 29.72 2.96 8.54
C PHE A 707 30.61 4.07 8.01
N LYS A 708 31.63 3.75 7.19
CA LYS A 708 32.52 4.75 6.60
C LYS A 708 31.79 5.61 5.56
N ALA A 709 30.88 5.01 4.78
CA ALA A 709 30.05 5.74 3.83
C ALA A 709 29.12 6.72 4.55
N ILE A 710 28.43 6.29 5.62
CA ILE A 710 27.57 7.18 6.42
C ILE A 710 28.37 8.35 6.98
N LYS A 711 29.55 8.11 7.57
CA LYS A 711 30.43 9.16 8.09
C LYS A 711 30.77 10.19 7.02
N LYS A 712 31.20 9.73 5.84
CA LYS A 712 31.51 10.62 4.71
C LYS A 712 30.30 11.46 4.32
N ARG A 713 29.10 10.87 4.26
CA ARG A 713 27.87 11.59 3.93
C ARG A 713 27.47 12.61 4.99
N ILE A 714 27.71 12.34 6.27
CA ILE A 714 27.52 13.33 7.35
C ILE A 714 28.41 14.55 7.12
N GLU A 715 29.70 14.36 6.85
CA GLU A 715 30.59 15.49 6.53
C GLU A 715 30.11 16.26 5.29
N ASP A 716 29.74 15.55 4.22
CA ASP A 716 29.21 16.19 3.01
C ASP A 716 27.92 16.98 3.29
N LEU A 717 27.08 16.55 4.25
CA LEU A 717 25.87 17.27 4.68
C LEU A 717 26.19 18.47 5.58
N ILE A 718 27.28 18.41 6.35
CA ILE A 718 27.78 19.56 7.12
C ILE A 718 28.32 20.64 6.17
N THR A 719 29.12 20.25 5.18
CA THR A 719 29.64 21.19 4.16
C THR A 719 28.52 21.82 3.32
N ARG A 720 27.39 21.14 3.17
CA ARG A 720 26.19 21.64 2.47
C ARG A 720 25.21 22.38 3.41
N ASP A 721 25.61 22.68 4.65
CA ASP A 721 24.80 23.39 5.65
C ASP A 721 23.45 22.73 6.01
N TYR A 722 23.35 21.40 5.88
CA TYR A 722 22.19 20.65 6.39
C TYR A 722 22.33 20.33 7.89
N LEU A 723 23.57 20.17 8.37
CA LEU A 723 23.92 19.79 9.73
C LEU A 723 25.07 20.65 10.25
N GLU A 724 25.12 20.90 11.54
CA GLU A 724 26.29 21.48 12.21
C GLU A 724 26.73 20.60 13.37
N ARG A 725 28.01 20.68 13.73
CA ARG A 725 28.50 20.13 14.99
C ARG A 725 28.18 21.12 16.10
N ASP A 726 27.80 20.59 17.25
CA ASP A 726 27.65 21.39 18.46
C ASP A 726 29.00 22.05 18.83
N LYS A 727 28.93 23.27 19.37
CA LYS A 727 30.12 24.07 19.72
C LYS A 727 30.88 23.49 20.90
N ASP A 728 30.19 22.84 21.83
CA ASP A 728 30.75 22.32 23.06
C ASP A 728 31.04 20.80 22.96
N ASN A 729 30.29 20.08 22.12
CA ASN A 729 30.45 18.63 21.96
C ASN A 729 30.49 18.18 20.46
N PRO A 730 31.67 17.87 19.91
CA PRO A 730 31.82 17.42 18.51
C PRO A 730 31.09 16.12 18.15
N ASN A 731 30.65 15.33 19.13
CA ASN A 731 29.87 14.11 18.93
C ASN A 731 28.36 14.36 18.84
N LEU A 732 27.92 15.61 18.95
CA LEU A 732 26.52 16.02 18.86
C LEU A 732 26.31 16.82 17.57
N PHE A 733 25.34 16.41 16.77
CA PHE A 733 24.95 17.13 15.56
C PHE A 733 23.64 17.88 15.79
N ARG A 734 23.53 19.08 15.21
CA ARG A 734 22.31 19.88 15.17
C ARG A 734 21.85 20.05 13.72
N TYR A 735 20.55 20.01 13.50
CA TYR A 735 19.95 20.21 12.19
C TYR A 735 19.82 21.69 11.89
N LEU A 736 20.56 22.18 10.88
CA LEU A 736 20.73 23.61 10.63
C LEU A 736 19.46 24.32 10.14
N ALA A 737 18.54 23.61 9.48
CA ALA A 737 17.27 24.24 9.10
C ALA A 737 16.39 24.62 10.31
N TYR A 738 16.75 24.18 11.53
CA TYR A 738 16.11 24.57 12.79
C TYR A 738 16.92 25.60 13.60
N THR A 739 18.26 25.66 13.50
CA THR A 739 19.08 26.59 14.31
C THR A 739 19.19 28.01 13.76
N VAL A 740 18.94 28.25 12.46
CA VAL A 740 18.80 29.64 11.97
C VAL A 740 17.53 30.33 12.49
N TYR A 741 16.57 29.57 13.05
CA TYR A 741 15.39 30.14 13.72
C TYR A 741 15.66 30.67 15.14
N ASN A 742 16.77 30.30 15.80
CA ASN A 742 16.98 30.62 17.22
C ASN A 742 18.33 31.23 17.62
N MET A 743 19.29 31.41 16.70
CA MET A 743 20.56 32.09 17.03
C MET A 743 21.04 33.08 15.96
N SER A 744 20.18 34.01 15.57
CA SER A 744 20.57 35.28 14.93
C SER A 744 19.47 36.32 15.12
N SER A 745 19.38 36.90 16.32
CA SER A 745 18.84 38.26 16.46
C SER A 745 20.03 39.21 16.32
N PRO A 746 20.28 39.84 15.16
CA PRO A 746 20.98 41.11 15.16
C PRO A 746 20.09 42.12 15.92
N PRO A 747 20.66 43.10 16.63
CA PRO A 747 19.88 44.12 17.32
C PRO A 747 18.90 44.76 16.31
N ASP A 748 17.60 44.74 16.65
CA ASP A 748 16.45 45.08 15.79
C ASP A 748 16.58 46.41 15.00
N GLY A 749 17.53 47.27 15.35
CA GLY A 749 17.81 48.54 14.67
C GLY A 749 18.60 48.45 13.35
N HIS A 750 19.45 47.43 13.14
CA HIS A 750 20.27 47.37 11.90
C HIS A 750 19.47 46.84 10.71
N SER A 751 18.68 45.78 10.90
CA SER A 751 17.83 45.21 9.86
C SER A 751 16.77 46.20 9.36
N ALA A 752 16.22 47.02 10.26
CA ALA A 752 15.30 48.10 9.89
C ALA A 752 15.97 49.19 9.03
N ARG A 753 17.21 49.58 9.36
CA ARG A 753 17.99 50.53 8.54
C ARG A 753 18.33 49.97 7.16
N LEU A 754 18.72 48.70 7.09
CA LEU A 754 19.03 48.02 5.83
C LEU A 754 17.79 47.87 4.93
N TYR A 755 16.65 47.49 5.51
CA TYR A 755 15.38 47.41 4.78
C TYR A 755 14.95 48.78 4.22
N ASN A 756 15.06 49.85 5.02
CA ASN A 756 14.77 51.21 4.53
C ASN A 756 15.79 51.67 3.48
N LYS A 757 17.07 51.35 3.66
CA LYS A 757 18.12 51.75 2.71
C LYS A 757 18.01 51.03 1.37
N TYR A 758 17.58 49.76 1.38
CA TYR A 758 17.24 49.02 0.18
C TYR A 758 16.19 49.76 -0.66
N LYS A 759 15.11 50.22 0.00
CA LYS A 759 14.06 51.00 -0.65
C LYS A 759 14.60 52.31 -1.25
N GLU A 760 15.34 53.09 -0.46
CA GLU A 760 15.93 54.36 -0.91
C GLU A 760 16.81 54.20 -2.16
N VAL A 761 17.66 53.17 -2.20
CA VAL A 761 18.58 52.92 -3.33
C VAL A 761 17.80 52.57 -4.61
N LEU A 762 16.70 51.82 -4.49
CA LEU A 762 15.85 51.51 -5.64
C LEU A 762 15.14 52.76 -6.16
N GLU A 763 14.61 53.61 -5.27
CA GLU A 763 13.97 54.87 -5.63
C GLU A 763 14.96 55.85 -6.29
N GLU A 764 16.20 55.91 -5.80
CA GLU A 764 17.28 56.71 -6.37
C GLU A 764 17.69 56.21 -7.77
N TYR A 765 17.82 54.90 -7.96
CA TYR A 765 18.11 54.31 -9.27
C TYR A 765 17.00 54.60 -10.30
N ILE A 766 15.73 54.47 -9.89
CA ILE A 766 14.59 54.78 -10.74
C ILE A 766 14.62 56.25 -11.16
N SER A 767 14.81 57.16 -10.19
CA SER A 767 14.78 58.61 -10.42
C SER A 767 15.96 59.11 -11.26
N SER A 768 17.14 58.52 -11.09
CA SER A 768 18.36 58.96 -11.78
C SER A 768 18.57 58.33 -13.15
N SER A 769 18.07 57.11 -13.37
CA SER A 769 18.45 56.30 -14.54
C SER A 769 17.26 55.79 -15.36
N VAL A 770 16.15 55.45 -14.73
CA VAL A 770 14.99 54.86 -15.43
C VAL A 770 14.09 55.95 -15.99
N LEU A 771 13.57 56.84 -15.14
CA LEU A 771 12.62 57.89 -15.55
C LEU A 771 13.16 58.83 -16.63
N PRO A 772 14.41 59.37 -16.53
CA PRO A 772 14.94 60.26 -17.56
C PRO A 772 14.98 59.61 -18.95
N SER A 773 15.32 58.31 -19.02
CA SER A 773 15.41 57.59 -20.29
C SER A 773 14.05 57.33 -20.95
N LEU A 774 12.97 57.35 -20.17
CA LEU A 774 11.61 57.13 -20.66
C LEU A 774 10.96 58.44 -21.10
N ARG A 775 11.17 59.54 -20.35
CA ARG A 775 10.61 60.87 -20.68
C ARG A 775 11.09 61.45 -22.01
N GLU A 776 12.23 61.00 -22.52
CA GLU A 776 12.80 61.47 -23.80
C GLU A 776 12.21 60.74 -25.02
N LYS A 777 11.34 59.74 -24.82
CA LYS A 777 10.80 58.89 -25.89
C LYS A 777 9.27 58.91 -25.87
N HIS A 778 8.66 58.73 -27.04
CA HIS A 778 7.22 58.62 -27.21
C HIS A 778 6.85 57.38 -28.05
N ASP A 779 5.57 57.03 -28.06
CA ASP A 779 4.97 55.96 -28.87
C ASP A 779 5.70 54.61 -28.74
N GLU A 780 5.85 53.85 -29.84
CA GLU A 780 6.47 52.53 -29.84
C GLU A 780 7.91 52.53 -29.28
N PHE A 781 8.68 53.59 -29.52
CA PHE A 781 10.05 53.71 -29.01
C PHE A 781 10.10 53.84 -27.49
N MET A 782 9.10 54.49 -26.88
CA MET A 782 8.94 54.54 -25.44
C MET A 782 8.59 53.16 -24.88
N LEU A 783 7.69 52.41 -25.53
CA LEU A 783 7.32 51.06 -25.11
C LEU A 783 8.53 50.10 -25.12
N ARG A 784 9.36 50.15 -26.17
CA ARG A 784 10.59 49.35 -26.25
C ARG A 784 11.59 49.71 -25.16
N GLU A 785 11.77 50.99 -24.87
CA GLU A 785 12.65 51.42 -23.78
C GLU A 785 12.09 51.04 -22.41
N LEU A 786 10.77 51.14 -22.20
CA LEU A 786 10.10 50.71 -20.97
C LEU A 786 10.34 49.22 -20.71
N MET A 787 10.13 48.36 -21.71
CA MET A 787 10.36 46.91 -21.56
C MET A 787 11.82 46.59 -21.26
N LYS A 788 12.75 47.29 -21.92
CA LYS A 788 14.19 47.15 -21.66
C LYS A 788 14.56 47.57 -20.23
N ARG A 789 14.07 48.72 -19.76
CA ARG A 789 14.35 49.23 -18.41
C ARG A 789 13.67 48.37 -17.34
N TRP A 790 12.47 47.88 -17.62
CA TRP A 790 11.74 46.97 -16.74
C TRP A 790 12.48 45.65 -16.55
N ALA A 791 12.94 45.02 -17.64
CA ALA A 791 13.72 43.79 -17.57
C ALA A 791 15.00 43.96 -16.74
N ASN A 792 15.79 45.00 -17.02
CA ASN A 792 17.01 45.30 -16.27
C ASN A 792 16.72 45.58 -14.77
N TYR A 793 15.63 46.28 -14.48
CA TYR A 793 15.22 46.55 -13.11
C TYR A 793 14.78 45.29 -12.37
N LYS A 794 14.03 44.39 -13.03
CA LYS A 794 13.66 43.08 -12.46
C LYS A 794 14.88 42.25 -12.11
N ASP A 795 15.89 42.20 -12.99
CA ASP A 795 17.13 41.48 -12.72
C ASP A 795 17.90 42.09 -11.53
N LEU A 796 17.94 43.43 -11.44
CA LEU A 796 18.55 44.15 -10.33
C LEU A 796 17.83 43.83 -9.01
N VAL A 797 16.49 43.94 -8.97
CA VAL A 797 15.68 43.63 -7.79
C VAL A 797 15.84 42.17 -7.39
N MET A 798 15.81 41.23 -8.34
CA MET A 798 16.00 39.81 -8.05
C MET A 798 17.39 39.54 -7.46
N LEU A 799 18.44 40.16 -8.01
CA LEU A 799 19.80 40.02 -7.50
C LEU A 799 19.92 40.60 -6.08
N LEU A 800 19.40 41.81 -5.86
CA LEU A 800 19.43 42.47 -4.56
C LEU A 800 18.60 41.72 -3.53
N SER A 801 17.42 41.21 -3.87
CA SER A 801 16.58 40.39 -2.98
C SER A 801 17.24 39.05 -2.65
N LYS A 802 18.05 38.47 -3.55
CA LYS A 802 18.90 37.31 -3.24
C LYS A 802 20.01 37.67 -2.26
N ILE A 803 20.69 38.80 -2.45
CA ILE A 803 21.77 39.28 -1.56
C ILE A 803 21.21 39.59 -0.16
N PHE A 804 20.04 40.20 -0.08
CA PHE A 804 19.38 40.59 1.15
C PHE A 804 18.28 39.62 1.60
N HIS A 805 18.29 38.38 1.10
CA HIS A 805 17.25 37.37 1.37
C HIS A 805 17.05 37.09 2.87
N TYR A 806 18.08 37.31 3.69
CA TYR A 806 17.97 37.22 5.14
C TYR A 806 16.97 38.23 5.73
N LEU A 807 16.77 39.41 5.13
CA LEU A 807 15.77 40.38 5.58
C LEU A 807 14.35 39.83 5.37
N ASP A 808 14.06 39.23 4.22
CA ASP A 808 12.76 38.60 3.93
C ASP A 808 12.44 37.49 4.92
N ARG A 809 13.42 36.61 5.17
CA ARG A 809 13.25 35.42 6.00
C ARG A 809 13.09 35.73 7.49
N TYR A 810 13.73 36.80 7.99
CA TYR A 810 13.83 37.05 9.44
C TYR A 810 13.23 38.39 9.91
N PHE A 811 13.37 39.47 9.14
CA PHE A 811 12.89 40.81 9.54
C PHE A 811 11.46 41.07 9.03
N VAL A 812 11.24 40.85 7.73
CA VAL A 812 9.96 41.08 7.05
C VAL A 812 8.87 40.18 7.60
N LEU A 813 9.13 38.87 7.68
CA LEU A 813 8.18 37.87 8.21
C LEU A 813 7.75 38.19 9.66
N ARG A 814 8.68 38.67 10.50
CA ARG A 814 8.42 38.97 11.92
C ARG A 814 7.63 40.26 12.12
N ARG A 815 7.76 41.23 11.21
CA ARG A 815 7.09 42.54 11.27
C ARG A 815 5.87 42.63 10.35
N VAL A 816 5.57 41.57 9.58
CA VAL A 816 4.51 41.52 8.58
C VAL A 816 4.63 42.69 7.58
N LEU A 817 5.87 42.92 7.13
CA LEU A 817 6.16 43.90 6.08
C LEU A 817 6.06 43.23 4.69
N PRO A 818 5.98 43.99 3.60
CA PRO A 818 6.17 43.44 2.26
C PRO A 818 7.57 42.85 2.08
N ASP A 819 7.69 41.75 1.36
CA ASP A 819 8.99 41.20 0.98
C ASP A 819 9.75 42.14 0.04
N LEU A 820 11.08 41.97 -0.04
CA LEU A 820 11.95 42.86 -0.79
C LEU A 820 11.60 42.91 -2.28
N ASN A 821 11.15 41.79 -2.87
CA ASN A 821 10.67 41.79 -4.25
C ASN A 821 9.39 42.63 -4.38
N ALA A 822 8.43 42.47 -3.47
CA ALA A 822 7.22 43.27 -3.41
C ALA A 822 7.52 44.77 -3.19
N VAL A 823 8.53 45.11 -2.38
CA VAL A 823 9.02 46.49 -2.22
C VAL A 823 9.57 47.01 -3.54
N GLY A 824 10.40 46.25 -4.24
CA GLY A 824 10.95 46.64 -5.55
C GLY A 824 9.85 46.88 -6.59
N LEU A 825 8.88 45.97 -6.70
CA LEU A 825 7.72 46.14 -7.58
C LEU A 825 6.92 47.40 -7.19
N THR A 826 6.69 47.62 -5.90
CA THR A 826 5.98 48.80 -5.38
C THR A 826 6.70 50.11 -5.69
N CYS A 827 8.04 50.15 -5.62
CA CYS A 827 8.82 51.33 -6.00
C CYS A 827 8.66 51.67 -7.48
N PHE A 828 8.76 50.66 -8.36
CA PHE A 828 8.57 50.87 -9.80
C PHE A 828 7.14 51.25 -10.15
N HIS A 829 6.14 50.64 -9.49
CA HIS A 829 4.73 51.00 -9.65
C HIS A 829 4.49 52.46 -9.30
N ASN A 830 4.93 52.90 -8.11
CA ASN A 830 4.65 54.23 -7.62
C ASN A 830 5.38 55.35 -8.37
N LEU A 831 6.60 55.08 -8.84
CA LEU A 831 7.45 56.12 -9.45
C LEU A 831 7.41 56.11 -10.98
N VAL A 832 7.32 54.94 -11.63
CA VAL A 832 7.37 54.83 -13.10
C VAL A 832 5.99 54.60 -13.68
N TYR A 833 5.30 53.55 -13.22
CA TYR A 833 4.01 53.17 -13.78
C TYR A 833 2.95 54.27 -13.58
N ARG A 834 2.80 54.80 -12.36
CA ARG A 834 1.83 55.87 -12.08
C ARG A 834 2.05 57.13 -12.91
N GLU A 835 3.30 57.43 -13.25
CA GLU A 835 3.63 58.60 -14.06
C GLU A 835 3.32 58.35 -15.54
N LEU A 836 3.68 57.18 -16.06
CA LEU A 836 3.66 56.90 -17.50
C LEU A 836 2.43 56.12 -17.98
N LYS A 837 1.56 55.63 -17.09
CA LYS A 837 0.45 54.74 -17.47
C LYS A 837 -0.46 55.30 -18.55
N GLY A 838 -0.70 56.62 -18.57
CA GLY A 838 -1.49 57.27 -19.60
C GLY A 838 -0.81 57.21 -20.97
N GLU A 839 0.45 57.60 -21.04
CA GLU A 839 1.24 57.59 -22.28
C GLU A 839 1.43 56.15 -22.81
N VAL A 840 1.67 55.19 -21.92
CA VAL A 840 1.79 53.77 -22.28
C VAL A 840 0.47 53.24 -22.82
N ARG A 841 -0.66 53.51 -22.16
CA ARG A 841 -2.00 53.12 -22.61
C ARG A 841 -2.29 53.69 -24.00
N ASP A 842 -2.06 54.99 -24.19
CA ASP A 842 -2.40 55.66 -25.45
C ASP A 842 -1.53 55.13 -26.61
N ALA A 843 -0.25 54.84 -26.37
CA ALA A 843 0.63 54.21 -27.36
C ALA A 843 0.19 52.77 -27.71
N VAL A 844 -0.23 51.99 -26.73
CA VAL A 844 -0.73 50.62 -26.94
C VAL A 844 -2.04 50.62 -27.72
N ILE A 845 -3.00 51.48 -27.36
CA ILE A 845 -4.27 51.61 -28.10
C ILE A 845 -4.01 52.06 -29.55
N THR A 846 -3.07 52.98 -29.77
CA THR A 846 -2.67 53.43 -31.11
C THR A 846 -2.14 52.30 -31.97
N LEU A 847 -1.27 51.42 -31.42
CA LEU A 847 -0.78 50.24 -32.14
C LEU A 847 -1.90 49.25 -32.46
N ILE A 848 -2.85 49.04 -31.55
CA ILE A 848 -4.03 48.19 -31.79
C ILE A 848 -4.89 48.78 -32.91
N TYR A 849 -5.07 50.11 -32.94
CA TYR A 849 -5.80 50.81 -33.99
C TYR A 849 -5.10 50.65 -35.35
N GLN A 850 -3.78 50.82 -35.42
CA GLN A 850 -2.99 50.62 -36.64
C GLN A 850 -3.12 49.19 -37.19
N GLU A 851 -3.10 48.18 -36.32
CA GLU A 851 -3.31 46.80 -36.73
C GLU A 851 -4.74 46.55 -37.23
N ARG A 852 -5.74 47.29 -36.73
CA ARG A 852 -7.12 47.22 -37.24
C ARG A 852 -7.23 47.74 -38.66
N GLU A 853 -6.48 48.79 -39.00
CA GLU A 853 -6.36 49.32 -40.36
C GLU A 853 -5.49 48.46 -41.29
N GLY A 854 -4.90 47.38 -40.76
CA GLY A 854 -4.10 46.42 -41.54
C GLY A 854 -2.61 46.74 -41.60
N GLU A 855 -2.11 47.66 -40.77
CA GLU A 855 -0.66 47.90 -40.64
C GLU A 855 0.03 46.74 -39.90
N GLN A 856 1.29 46.44 -40.27
CA GLN A 856 2.10 45.46 -39.56
C GLN A 856 2.69 46.07 -38.28
N ILE A 857 2.37 45.45 -37.14
CA ILE A 857 2.87 45.86 -35.82
C ILE A 857 3.69 44.75 -35.14
N ASP A 858 4.50 45.12 -34.16
CA ASP A 858 5.22 44.18 -33.31
C ASP A 858 4.30 43.60 -32.21
N ARG A 859 3.59 42.52 -32.54
CA ARG A 859 2.69 41.81 -31.60
C ARG A 859 3.42 41.31 -30.34
N ALA A 860 4.71 40.99 -30.43
CA ALA A 860 5.48 40.51 -29.28
C ALA A 860 5.78 41.66 -28.30
N LEU A 861 6.08 42.85 -28.82
CA LEU A 861 6.19 44.05 -27.99
C LEU A 861 4.88 44.36 -27.26
N LEU A 862 3.74 44.32 -27.97
CA LEU A 862 2.42 44.53 -27.36
C LEU A 862 2.14 43.52 -26.25
N LYS A 863 2.38 42.23 -26.49
CA LYS A 863 2.20 41.18 -25.49
C LYS A 863 3.04 41.46 -24.23
N ASN A 864 4.32 41.79 -24.40
CA ASN A 864 5.21 42.09 -23.28
C ASN A 864 4.76 43.32 -22.47
N VAL A 865 4.25 44.36 -23.14
CA VAL A 865 3.72 45.56 -22.47
C VAL A 865 2.43 45.26 -21.72
N LEU A 866 1.55 44.42 -22.29
CA LEU A 866 0.30 44.02 -21.65
C LEU A 866 0.53 43.08 -20.46
N ASP A 867 1.47 42.14 -20.58
CA ASP A 867 1.94 41.31 -19.45
C ASP A 867 2.55 42.19 -18.34
N PHE A 868 3.22 43.29 -18.69
CA PHE A 868 3.73 44.25 -17.71
C PHE A 868 2.63 44.90 -16.85
N PHE A 869 1.46 45.23 -17.41
CA PHE A 869 0.32 45.74 -16.61
C PHE A 869 -0.15 44.73 -15.54
N VAL A 870 -0.07 43.43 -15.82
CA VAL A 870 -0.45 42.37 -14.88
C VAL A 870 0.66 42.11 -13.85
N GLU A 871 1.92 42.09 -14.31
CA GLU A 871 3.10 41.90 -13.45
C GLU A 871 3.25 43.05 -12.42
N ILE A 872 3.06 44.31 -12.85
CA ILE A 872 3.23 45.48 -11.99
C ILE A 872 2.14 45.56 -10.91
N GLY A 873 0.94 45.03 -11.19
CA GLY A 873 -0.16 44.86 -10.24
C GLY A 873 0.04 43.71 -9.24
N MET A 874 1.24 43.11 -9.17
CA MET A 874 1.56 41.95 -8.33
C MET A 874 0.60 40.76 -8.59
N GLY A 875 0.24 40.53 -9.85
CA GLY A 875 -0.68 39.46 -10.25
C GLY A 875 -2.17 39.77 -10.05
N LYS A 876 -2.53 41.00 -9.65
CA LYS A 876 -3.92 41.48 -9.64
C LYS A 876 -4.23 42.17 -10.96
N MET A 877 -5.38 41.86 -11.54
CA MET A 877 -5.85 42.44 -12.81
C MET A 877 -6.29 43.90 -12.72
N VAL A 878 -6.37 44.47 -11.52
CA VAL A 878 -6.92 45.81 -11.26
C VAL A 878 -6.27 46.91 -12.12
N ASP A 879 -4.95 46.85 -12.30
CA ASP A 879 -4.23 47.85 -13.11
C ASP A 879 -4.46 47.61 -14.61
N TYR A 880 -4.48 46.35 -15.07
CA TYR A 880 -4.82 45.99 -16.46
C TYR A 880 -6.24 46.41 -16.84
N GLU A 881 -7.22 46.12 -15.97
CA GLU A 881 -8.63 46.40 -16.22
C GLU A 881 -8.91 47.91 -16.24
N ASN A 882 -8.52 48.63 -15.18
CA ASN A 882 -8.89 50.04 -15.01
C ASN A 882 -8.05 50.99 -15.85
N ASP A 883 -6.75 50.72 -16.04
CA ASP A 883 -5.85 51.66 -16.70
C ASP A 883 -5.64 51.32 -18.20
N PHE A 884 -6.13 50.19 -18.70
CA PHE A 884 -6.02 49.82 -20.13
C PHE A 884 -7.30 49.22 -20.72
N GLU A 885 -7.79 48.10 -20.19
CA GLU A 885 -8.86 47.31 -20.81
C GLU A 885 -10.13 48.14 -21.02
N ASP A 886 -10.56 48.91 -20.02
CA ASP A 886 -11.76 49.75 -20.10
C ASP A 886 -11.71 50.81 -21.22
N ASP A 887 -10.56 51.44 -21.42
CA ASP A 887 -10.40 52.47 -22.45
C ASP A 887 -10.18 51.85 -23.84
N MET A 888 -9.50 50.71 -23.92
CA MET A 888 -9.38 49.92 -25.14
C MET A 888 -10.75 49.41 -25.60
N LEU A 889 -11.60 48.96 -24.68
CA LEU A 889 -12.97 48.55 -24.97
C LEU A 889 -13.81 49.72 -25.53
N LYS A 890 -13.69 50.93 -24.96
CA LYS A 890 -14.39 52.13 -25.47
C LYS A 890 -13.91 52.54 -26.87
N ASP A 891 -12.61 52.48 -27.12
CA ASP A 891 -12.04 52.76 -28.45
C ASP A 891 -12.53 51.74 -29.48
N SER A 892 -12.47 50.46 -29.12
CA SER A 892 -12.98 49.34 -29.94
C SER A 892 -14.47 49.50 -30.28
N ALA A 893 -15.28 49.90 -29.30
CA ALA A 893 -16.70 50.19 -29.49
C ALA A 893 -16.93 51.29 -30.54
N SER A 894 -16.14 52.36 -30.46
CA SER A 894 -16.24 53.53 -31.34
C SER A 894 -15.80 53.18 -32.77
N TYR A 895 -14.71 52.42 -32.92
CA TYR A 895 -14.22 51.92 -34.19
C TYR A 895 -15.28 51.10 -34.93
N TYR A 896 -15.79 50.04 -34.29
CA TYR A 896 -16.74 49.13 -34.91
C TYR A 896 -18.11 49.76 -35.16
N SER A 897 -18.54 50.72 -34.32
CA SER A 897 -19.78 51.47 -34.57
C SER A 897 -19.70 52.31 -35.85
N ARG A 898 -18.53 52.87 -36.16
CA ARG A 898 -18.29 53.63 -37.40
C ARG A 898 -18.32 52.70 -38.62
N GLU A 899 -17.60 51.58 -38.55
CA GLU A 899 -17.55 50.59 -39.64
C GLU A 899 -18.93 49.99 -39.93
N ALA A 900 -19.67 49.59 -38.89
CA ALA A 900 -21.03 49.04 -39.04
C ALA A 900 -21.99 50.02 -39.72
N SER A 901 -21.88 51.33 -39.41
CA SER A 901 -22.72 52.37 -40.02
C SER A 901 -22.45 52.57 -41.51
N ASN A 902 -21.22 52.31 -41.96
CA ASN A 902 -20.87 52.36 -43.39
C ASN A 902 -21.37 51.10 -44.11
N TRP A 903 -21.08 49.91 -43.56
CA TRP A 903 -21.42 48.63 -44.18
C TRP A 903 -22.93 48.42 -44.31
N ILE A 904 -23.74 48.88 -43.34
CA ILE A 904 -25.20 48.71 -43.40
C ILE A 904 -25.84 49.47 -44.56
N VAL A 905 -25.22 50.55 -45.04
CA VAL A 905 -25.71 51.32 -46.21
C VAL A 905 -25.22 50.66 -47.50
N GLU A 906 -23.95 50.28 -47.57
CA GLU A 906 -23.27 49.87 -48.81
C GLU A 906 -23.45 48.40 -49.17
N ASP A 907 -23.51 47.49 -48.18
CA ASP A 907 -23.45 46.05 -48.41
C ASP A 907 -24.83 45.36 -48.45
N SER A 908 -24.90 44.19 -49.10
CA SER A 908 -26.05 43.30 -48.94
C SER A 908 -26.10 42.72 -47.52
N CYS A 909 -27.27 42.28 -47.05
CA CYS A 909 -27.37 41.71 -45.70
C CYS A 909 -26.42 40.49 -45.48
N PRO A 910 -26.29 39.54 -46.44
CA PRO A 910 -25.28 38.46 -46.33
C PRO A 910 -23.83 38.95 -46.27
N ASP A 911 -23.45 39.94 -47.08
CA ASP A 911 -22.08 40.47 -47.11
C ASP A 911 -21.74 41.20 -45.81
N TYR A 912 -22.71 41.97 -45.28
CA TYR A 912 -22.61 42.62 -43.97
C TYR A 912 -22.37 41.58 -42.87
N MET A 913 -23.19 40.52 -42.81
CA MET A 913 -23.05 39.45 -41.82
C MET A 913 -21.70 38.73 -41.94
N LEU A 914 -21.21 38.51 -43.16
CA LEU A 914 -19.91 37.88 -43.39
C LEU A 914 -18.75 38.77 -42.90
N LYS A 915 -18.80 40.08 -43.18
CA LYS A 915 -17.80 41.03 -42.66
C LYS A 915 -17.81 41.07 -41.13
N VAL A 916 -18.99 41.00 -40.50
CA VAL A 916 -19.13 40.92 -39.05
C VAL A 916 -18.49 39.64 -38.50
N GLU A 917 -18.73 38.47 -39.10
CA GLU A 917 -18.09 37.20 -38.70
C GLU A 917 -16.56 37.24 -38.85
N GLN A 918 -16.05 37.73 -39.98
CA GLN A 918 -14.60 37.85 -40.22
C GLN A 918 -13.95 38.83 -39.24
N CYS A 919 -14.65 39.91 -38.91
CA CYS A 919 -14.26 40.77 -37.83
C CYS A 919 -14.16 39.95 -36.54
N LEU A 920 -15.23 39.29 -36.09
CA LEU A 920 -15.28 38.46 -34.86
C LEU A 920 -14.03 37.58 -34.71
N GLU A 921 -13.67 36.87 -35.76
CA GLU A 921 -12.47 36.02 -35.82
C GLU A 921 -11.16 36.80 -35.63
N LYS A 922 -10.99 37.97 -36.27
CA LYS A 922 -9.78 38.81 -36.15
C LYS A 922 -9.53 39.36 -34.74
N GLU A 923 -10.54 39.62 -33.90
CA GLU A 923 -10.27 40.00 -32.49
C GLU A 923 -10.03 38.79 -31.62
N ARG A 924 -10.68 37.65 -31.89
CA ARG A 924 -10.33 36.40 -31.19
C ARG A 924 -8.86 36.05 -31.43
N ASP A 925 -8.38 36.28 -32.65
CA ASP A 925 -6.95 36.19 -32.99
C ASP A 925 -6.11 37.12 -32.11
N ARG A 926 -6.45 38.42 -32.03
CA ARG A 926 -5.74 39.41 -31.18
C ARG A 926 -5.72 39.02 -29.70
N VAL A 927 -6.84 38.50 -29.18
CA VAL A 927 -6.93 38.02 -27.80
C VAL A 927 -6.03 36.82 -27.57
N SER A 928 -6.02 35.85 -28.47
CA SER A 928 -5.13 34.68 -28.34
C SER A 928 -3.64 35.05 -28.43
N HIS A 929 -3.31 36.14 -29.13
CA HIS A 929 -1.92 36.55 -29.37
C HIS A 929 -1.35 37.44 -28.26
N TYR A 930 -2.01 38.55 -27.93
CA TYR A 930 -1.44 39.58 -27.05
C TYR A 930 -2.38 40.17 -25.99
N LEU A 931 -3.71 40.11 -26.11
CA LEU A 931 -4.60 40.56 -25.03
C LEU A 931 -4.78 39.45 -23.97
N HIS A 932 -5.27 39.83 -22.79
CA HIS A 932 -5.54 38.87 -21.74
C HIS A 932 -6.88 38.14 -22.01
N SER A 933 -7.00 36.88 -21.58
CA SER A 933 -8.21 36.06 -21.76
C SER A 933 -9.48 36.69 -21.14
N SER A 934 -9.34 37.51 -20.09
CA SER A 934 -10.45 38.27 -19.49
C SER A 934 -11.09 39.25 -20.46
N SER A 935 -10.33 39.74 -21.45
CA SER A 935 -10.80 40.66 -22.46
C SER A 935 -11.64 39.97 -23.52
N GLU A 936 -11.59 38.63 -23.65
CA GLU A 936 -12.32 37.91 -24.69
C GLU A 936 -13.82 38.15 -24.58
N GLN A 937 -14.40 37.85 -23.42
CA GLN A 937 -15.83 37.97 -23.21
C GLN A 937 -16.30 39.44 -23.25
N LYS A 938 -15.51 40.37 -22.68
CA LYS A 938 -15.83 41.81 -22.67
C LYS A 938 -15.72 42.43 -24.07
N LEU A 939 -14.74 42.03 -24.88
CA LEU A 939 -14.62 42.46 -26.27
C LEU A 939 -15.74 41.87 -27.12
N VAL A 940 -16.08 40.59 -26.93
CA VAL A 940 -17.21 39.96 -27.62
C VAL A 940 -18.50 40.71 -27.28
N GLU A 941 -18.76 41.06 -26.02
CA GLU A 941 -19.92 41.86 -25.61
C GLU A 941 -19.94 43.26 -26.24
N VAL A 942 -18.87 44.05 -26.09
CA VAL A 942 -18.79 45.40 -26.69
C VAL A 942 -18.98 45.39 -28.21
N ARG A 943 -18.46 44.34 -28.85
CA ARG A 943 -18.43 44.18 -30.30
C ARG A 943 -19.71 43.62 -30.87
N PHE A 944 -20.35 42.66 -30.21
CA PHE A 944 -21.68 42.19 -30.58
C PHE A 944 -22.70 43.31 -30.44
N PHE A 945 -22.66 44.06 -29.34
CA PHE A 945 -23.60 45.16 -29.13
C PHE A 945 -23.40 46.27 -30.16
N LYS A 946 -22.18 46.71 -30.47
CA LYS A 946 -21.98 47.84 -31.41
C LYS A 946 -22.00 47.47 -32.89
N LEU A 947 -21.52 46.28 -33.29
CA LEU A 947 -21.70 45.78 -34.66
C LEU A 947 -23.14 45.35 -34.94
N ALA A 948 -23.92 44.95 -33.92
CA ALA A 948 -25.36 44.74 -34.06
C ALA A 948 -26.21 45.98 -33.74
N LEU A 949 -25.57 47.16 -33.60
CA LEU A 949 -26.20 48.49 -33.48
C LEU A 949 -27.09 48.69 -32.23
N ILE A 950 -26.65 48.15 -31.11
CA ILE A 950 -27.25 48.26 -29.78
C ILE A 950 -26.43 49.26 -28.93
N ASP A 951 -27.05 50.37 -28.53
CA ASP A 951 -26.47 51.28 -27.54
C ASP A 951 -27.10 51.03 -26.17
N THR A 952 -26.32 50.55 -25.20
CA THR A 952 -26.82 50.18 -23.86
C THR A 952 -27.21 51.38 -22.99
N LYS A 953 -27.17 52.62 -23.51
CA LYS A 953 -27.59 53.84 -22.79
C LYS A 953 -28.61 54.72 -23.51
N VAL A 954 -29.08 54.37 -24.70
CA VAL A 954 -30.18 55.08 -25.37
C VAL A 954 -31.29 54.10 -25.67
N GLN A 955 -32.50 54.50 -25.29
CA GLN A 955 -33.75 53.73 -25.31
C GLN A 955 -33.94 52.92 -26.60
N ASN A 956 -34.72 51.83 -26.48
CA ASN A 956 -35.23 50.85 -27.47
C ASN A 956 -35.51 51.31 -28.92
N GLU A 957 -35.36 52.57 -29.29
CA GLU A 957 -35.64 53.12 -30.62
C GLU A 957 -34.52 52.87 -31.64
N LEU A 958 -33.23 52.90 -31.26
CA LEU A 958 -32.11 52.70 -32.22
C LEU A 958 -31.93 51.23 -32.65
N LEU A 959 -32.22 50.30 -31.73
CA LEU A 959 -32.16 48.85 -31.96
C LEU A 959 -33.19 48.44 -33.03
N VAL A 960 -34.37 49.07 -33.01
CA VAL A 960 -35.43 48.87 -34.00
C VAL A 960 -35.02 49.46 -35.35
N VAL A 961 -34.42 50.65 -35.41
CA VAL A 961 -34.13 51.31 -36.70
C VAL A 961 -33.13 50.52 -37.56
N TYR A 962 -32.02 50.05 -36.99
CA TYR A 962 -30.99 49.39 -37.78
C TYR A 962 -31.25 47.90 -38.03
N SER A 963 -31.82 47.18 -37.06
CA SER A 963 -32.27 45.80 -37.30
C SER A 963 -33.38 45.77 -38.36
N THR A 964 -34.31 46.72 -38.36
CA THR A 964 -35.32 46.87 -39.42
C THR A 964 -34.68 47.23 -40.76
N GLN A 965 -33.73 48.20 -40.80
CA GLN A 965 -33.04 48.56 -42.05
C GLN A 965 -32.22 47.41 -42.66
N LEU A 966 -31.62 46.54 -41.86
CA LEU A 966 -30.85 45.38 -42.33
C LEU A 966 -31.78 44.20 -42.71
N LEU A 967 -32.74 43.86 -41.84
CA LEU A 967 -33.61 42.71 -42.01
C LEU A 967 -34.73 42.94 -43.05
N GLU A 968 -35.13 44.19 -43.30
CA GLU A 968 -36.16 44.54 -44.29
C GLU A 968 -35.58 45.05 -45.62
N LYS A 969 -34.27 44.93 -45.88
CA LYS A 969 -33.71 45.26 -47.21
C LYS A 969 -34.45 44.51 -48.31
N GLU A 970 -35.02 45.25 -49.26
CA GLU A 970 -35.97 44.74 -50.27
C GLU A 970 -35.47 43.51 -51.06
N HIS A 971 -34.17 43.43 -51.33
CA HIS A 971 -33.56 42.37 -52.15
C HIS A 971 -32.57 41.45 -51.42
N SER A 972 -32.27 41.70 -50.13
CA SER A 972 -31.29 40.89 -49.39
C SER A 972 -31.62 40.67 -47.92
N GLY A 973 -32.64 41.33 -47.37
CA GLY A 973 -33.07 41.17 -45.99
C GLY A 973 -33.68 39.80 -45.70
N CYS A 974 -34.04 39.56 -44.44
CA CYS A 974 -34.58 38.29 -43.95
C CYS A 974 -35.75 37.76 -44.81
N ARG A 975 -36.67 38.64 -45.22
CA ARG A 975 -37.80 38.26 -46.09
C ARG A 975 -37.35 37.78 -47.48
N ALA A 976 -36.33 38.42 -48.05
CA ALA A 976 -35.77 38.00 -49.33
C ALA A 976 -35.03 36.66 -49.21
N LEU A 977 -34.27 36.45 -48.12
CA LEU A 977 -33.57 35.19 -47.85
C LEU A 977 -34.54 34.01 -47.65
N LEU A 978 -35.65 34.22 -46.94
CA LEU A 978 -36.71 33.22 -46.75
C LEU A 978 -37.40 32.86 -48.07
N ARG A 979 -37.74 33.86 -48.88
CA ARG A 979 -38.34 33.67 -50.21
C ARG A 979 -37.41 32.92 -51.16
N ASP A 980 -36.12 33.28 -51.17
CA ASP A 980 -35.14 32.77 -52.13
C ASP A 980 -34.46 31.47 -51.64
N GLY A 981 -34.82 30.96 -50.45
CA GLY A 981 -34.34 29.68 -49.91
C GLY A 981 -32.86 29.65 -49.52
N LYS A 982 -32.33 30.76 -49.02
CA LYS A 982 -30.91 30.91 -48.65
C LYS A 982 -30.62 30.36 -47.26
N VAL A 983 -30.62 29.03 -47.12
CA VAL A 983 -30.45 28.30 -45.85
C VAL A 983 -29.20 28.74 -45.07
N GLU A 984 -28.01 28.75 -45.69
CA GLU A 984 -26.76 29.13 -44.98
C GLU A 984 -26.76 30.59 -44.49
N ASP A 985 -27.32 31.51 -45.28
CA ASP A 985 -27.40 32.92 -44.90
C ASP A 985 -28.40 33.14 -43.76
N LEU A 986 -29.50 32.37 -43.72
CA LEU A 986 -30.46 32.34 -42.61
C LEU A 986 -29.85 31.72 -41.34
N SER A 987 -29.09 30.64 -41.46
CA SER A 987 -28.35 30.03 -40.35
C SER A 987 -27.27 30.98 -39.81
N ARG A 988 -26.56 31.71 -40.68
CA ARG A 988 -25.61 32.75 -40.29
C ARG A 988 -26.32 33.89 -39.54
N MET A 989 -27.47 34.33 -40.04
CA MET A 989 -28.29 35.33 -39.38
C MET A 989 -28.75 34.87 -38.00
N TYR A 990 -29.21 33.62 -37.87
CA TYR A 990 -29.57 33.04 -36.57
C TYR A 990 -28.39 33.02 -35.60
N ARG A 991 -27.23 32.49 -36.02
CA ARG A 991 -26.02 32.40 -35.18
C ARG A 991 -25.59 33.78 -34.65
N LEU A 992 -25.66 34.81 -35.48
CA LEU A 992 -25.32 36.18 -35.06
C LEU A 992 -26.37 36.76 -34.12
N PHE A 993 -27.66 36.67 -34.43
CA PHE A 993 -28.70 37.32 -33.62
C PHE A 993 -29.08 36.54 -32.35
N HIS A 994 -28.73 35.26 -32.23
CA HIS A 994 -28.95 34.46 -31.02
C HIS A 994 -28.07 34.91 -29.84
N GLU A 995 -26.86 35.40 -30.11
CA GLU A 995 -25.94 35.93 -29.09
C GLU A 995 -26.41 37.28 -28.52
N ILE A 996 -27.48 37.87 -29.08
CA ILE A 996 -28.03 39.16 -28.70
C ILE A 996 -29.27 38.96 -27.81
N PRO A 997 -29.33 39.59 -26.62
CA PRO A 997 -30.55 39.61 -25.81
C PRO A 997 -31.75 40.16 -26.61
N ASN A 998 -32.80 39.35 -26.77
CA ASN A 998 -34.00 39.63 -27.58
C ASN A 998 -33.73 39.86 -29.09
N GLY A 999 -32.54 39.54 -29.61
CA GLY A 999 -32.18 39.77 -31.01
C GLY A 999 -32.93 38.89 -32.01
N LEU A 1000 -33.48 37.75 -31.57
CA LEU A 1000 -34.25 36.84 -32.41
C LEU A 1000 -35.70 37.27 -32.63
N GLU A 1001 -36.26 38.17 -31.81
CA GLU A 1001 -37.67 38.58 -31.91
C GLU A 1001 -38.02 39.24 -33.25
N PRO A 1002 -37.23 40.18 -33.81
CA PRO A 1002 -37.51 40.77 -35.12
C PRO A 1002 -37.48 39.74 -36.25
N ILE A 1003 -36.55 38.77 -36.19
CA ILE A 1003 -36.43 37.70 -37.19
C ILE A 1003 -37.63 36.75 -37.10
N ALA A 1004 -38.02 36.35 -35.90
CA ALA A 1004 -39.20 35.52 -35.68
C ALA A 1004 -40.50 36.20 -36.15
N ASN A 1005 -40.61 37.52 -35.95
CA ASN A 1005 -41.75 38.31 -36.45
C ASN A 1005 -41.78 38.38 -37.99
N ILE A 1006 -40.64 38.60 -38.65
CA ILE A 1006 -40.57 38.58 -40.12
C ILE A 1006 -40.87 37.18 -40.66
N PHE A 1007 -40.41 36.14 -39.99
CA PHE A 1007 -40.72 34.75 -40.31
C PHE A 1007 -42.23 34.48 -40.19
N LYS A 1008 -42.86 34.86 -39.06
CA LYS A 1008 -44.32 34.79 -38.87
C LYS A 1008 -45.07 35.47 -40.01
N GLN A 1009 -44.72 36.72 -40.32
CA GLN A 1009 -45.36 37.47 -41.42
C GLN A 1009 -45.17 36.82 -42.79
N HIS A 1010 -44.02 36.20 -43.04
CA HIS A 1010 -43.77 35.46 -44.28
C HIS A 1010 -44.66 34.23 -44.37
N VAL A 1011 -44.77 33.43 -43.30
CA VAL A 1011 -45.65 32.27 -43.23
C VAL A 1011 -47.12 32.68 -43.41
N THR A 1012 -47.59 33.70 -42.67
CA THR A 1012 -48.96 34.21 -42.79
C THR A 1012 -49.27 34.68 -44.22
N ALA A 1013 -48.35 35.39 -44.88
CA ALA A 1013 -48.55 35.87 -46.24
C ALA A 1013 -48.63 34.73 -47.28
N GLU A 1014 -47.76 33.72 -47.17
CA GLU A 1014 -47.77 32.53 -48.04
C GLU A 1014 -49.05 31.71 -47.85
N VAL A 1015 -49.46 31.49 -46.59
CA VAL A 1015 -50.72 30.78 -46.26
C VAL A 1015 -51.93 31.57 -46.79
N THR A 1016 -51.98 32.89 -46.54
CA THR A 1016 -53.09 33.74 -47.03
C THR A 1016 -53.19 33.72 -48.55
N ALA A 1017 -52.07 33.79 -49.27
CA ALA A 1017 -52.07 33.73 -50.73
C ALA A 1017 -52.58 32.38 -51.26
N LEU A 1018 -52.29 31.26 -50.57
CA LEU A 1018 -52.81 29.94 -50.90
C LEU A 1018 -54.31 29.81 -50.61
N VAL A 1019 -54.79 30.42 -49.53
CA VAL A 1019 -56.21 30.41 -49.12
C VAL A 1019 -57.07 31.30 -50.03
N GLN A 1020 -56.64 32.53 -50.33
CA GLN A 1020 -57.37 33.44 -51.24
C GLN A 1020 -57.48 32.89 -52.66
N GLN A 1021 -56.45 32.19 -53.16
CA GLN A 1021 -56.52 31.50 -54.45
C GLN A 1021 -57.51 30.32 -54.45
N ALA A 1022 -57.93 29.82 -53.28
CA ALA A 1022 -58.85 28.69 -53.17
C ALA A 1022 -60.33 29.12 -53.20
N GLU A 1023 -60.67 30.37 -52.88
CA GLU A 1023 -62.06 30.85 -52.85
C GLU A 1023 -62.69 31.01 -54.25
N ASP A 1024 -61.88 31.05 -55.32
CA ASP A 1024 -62.31 31.32 -56.70
C ASP A 1024 -62.32 30.09 -57.65
N GLU A 1025 -62.05 28.87 -57.17
CA GLU A 1025 -61.89 27.67 -58.04
C GLU A 1025 -62.88 26.51 -57.73
N ALA A 1026 -63.02 25.58 -58.69
CA ALA A 1026 -63.92 24.41 -58.60
C ALA A 1026 -63.45 23.30 -57.64
N ASP A 1027 -64.40 22.56 -57.06
CA ASP A 1027 -64.28 21.69 -55.88
C ASP A 1027 -63.09 20.69 -55.90
N ASN A 1028 -62.74 20.10 -57.05
CA ASN A 1028 -61.62 19.14 -57.15
C ASN A 1028 -60.21 19.77 -56.99
N LYS A 1029 -60.10 21.11 -57.02
CA LYS A 1029 -58.81 21.81 -56.83
C LYS A 1029 -58.55 22.24 -55.39
N VAL A 1030 -59.58 22.28 -54.55
CA VAL A 1030 -59.47 22.69 -53.14
C VAL A 1030 -58.57 21.73 -52.35
N TRP A 1031 -58.72 20.42 -52.58
CA TRP A 1031 -57.87 19.37 -51.99
C TRP A 1031 -56.39 19.49 -52.36
N VAL A 1032 -56.09 19.82 -53.63
CA VAL A 1032 -54.71 20.03 -54.10
C VAL A 1032 -54.05 21.22 -53.40
N ARG A 1033 -54.84 22.24 -53.03
CA ARG A 1033 -54.35 23.42 -52.32
C ARG A 1033 -54.17 23.17 -50.83
N PHE A 1034 -55.04 22.37 -50.19
CA PHE A 1034 -54.82 21.90 -48.82
C PHE A 1034 -53.49 21.13 -48.70
N ARG A 1035 -53.18 20.27 -49.67
CA ARG A 1035 -51.89 19.57 -49.74
C ARG A 1035 -50.70 20.54 -49.83
N LYS A 1036 -50.82 21.61 -50.61
CA LYS A 1036 -49.78 22.65 -50.72
C LYS A 1036 -49.59 23.47 -49.43
N VAL A 1037 -50.64 23.64 -48.62
CA VAL A 1037 -50.51 24.26 -47.29
C VAL A 1037 -49.71 23.34 -46.36
N ASN A 1038 -49.96 22.02 -46.38
CA ASN A 1038 -49.14 21.07 -45.63
C ASN A 1038 -47.68 21.04 -46.12
N GLU A 1039 -47.44 21.02 -47.44
CA GLU A 1039 -46.08 21.11 -48.00
C GLU A 1039 -45.36 22.41 -47.59
N LEU A 1040 -46.09 23.52 -47.48
CA LEU A 1040 -45.55 24.80 -46.98
C LEU A 1040 -45.20 24.71 -45.50
N LEU A 1041 -46.04 24.08 -44.67
CA LEU A 1041 -45.77 23.89 -43.24
C LEU A 1041 -44.56 22.99 -43.01
N ASP A 1042 -44.43 21.90 -43.77
CA ASP A 1042 -43.25 21.03 -43.74
C ASP A 1042 -41.98 21.82 -44.11
N LYS A 1043 -42.06 22.70 -45.11
CA LYS A 1043 -40.95 23.59 -45.49
C LYS A 1043 -40.62 24.62 -44.41
N CYS A 1044 -41.62 25.20 -43.75
CA CYS A 1044 -41.42 26.12 -42.64
C CYS A 1044 -40.79 25.43 -41.43
N MET A 1045 -41.23 24.23 -41.09
CA MET A 1045 -40.63 23.42 -40.03
C MET A 1045 -39.22 22.97 -40.41
N ALA A 1046 -38.94 22.69 -41.70
CA ALA A 1046 -37.57 22.46 -42.16
C ALA A 1046 -36.66 23.69 -41.92
N TYR A 1047 -37.14 24.92 -42.17
CA TYR A 1047 -36.36 26.12 -41.78
C TYR A 1047 -36.19 26.26 -40.26
N VAL A 1048 -37.21 25.94 -39.45
CA VAL A 1048 -37.10 25.93 -37.99
C VAL A 1048 -36.01 24.95 -37.54
N ASN A 1049 -35.97 23.76 -38.14
CA ASN A 1049 -35.02 22.72 -37.80
C ASN A 1049 -33.60 23.02 -38.31
N GLU A 1050 -33.47 23.38 -39.59
CA GLU A 1050 -32.18 23.48 -40.29
C GLU A 1050 -31.53 24.86 -40.16
N CYS A 1051 -32.32 25.94 -40.17
CA CYS A 1051 -31.80 27.32 -40.09
C CYS A 1051 -31.81 27.88 -38.67
N PHE A 1052 -32.87 27.60 -37.91
CA PHE A 1052 -33.12 28.22 -36.60
C PHE A 1052 -32.92 27.27 -35.42
N ALA A 1053 -32.25 26.13 -35.65
CA ALA A 1053 -31.83 25.17 -34.63
C ALA A 1053 -32.94 24.73 -33.63
N ASN A 1054 -34.18 24.54 -34.12
CA ASN A 1054 -35.35 24.20 -33.30
C ASN A 1054 -35.70 25.22 -32.22
N HIS A 1055 -35.34 26.49 -32.40
CA HIS A 1055 -35.61 27.51 -31.40
C HIS A 1055 -37.11 27.80 -31.26
N SER A 1056 -37.64 27.69 -30.03
CA SER A 1056 -39.07 27.72 -29.73
C SER A 1056 -39.81 28.98 -30.21
N LEU A 1057 -39.14 30.13 -30.25
CA LEU A 1057 -39.70 31.38 -30.82
C LEU A 1057 -40.16 31.20 -32.28
N PHE A 1058 -39.45 30.42 -33.09
CA PHE A 1058 -39.79 30.22 -34.49
C PHE A 1058 -40.88 29.15 -34.67
N SER A 1059 -40.88 28.10 -33.84
CA SER A 1059 -42.01 27.16 -33.77
C SER A 1059 -43.31 27.87 -33.38
N LYS A 1060 -43.24 28.71 -32.34
CA LYS A 1060 -44.38 29.53 -31.90
C LYS A 1060 -44.80 30.55 -32.96
N ALA A 1061 -43.87 31.11 -33.73
CA ALA A 1061 -44.19 31.99 -34.86
C ALA A 1061 -44.98 31.25 -35.96
N VAL A 1062 -44.71 29.96 -36.21
CA VAL A 1062 -45.52 29.13 -37.13
C VAL A 1062 -46.90 28.86 -36.54
N GLU A 1063 -46.97 28.47 -35.26
CA GLU A 1063 -48.24 28.24 -34.55
C GLU A 1063 -49.11 29.50 -34.56
N GLU A 1064 -48.57 30.64 -34.16
CA GLU A 1064 -49.29 31.92 -34.13
C GLU A 1064 -49.70 32.40 -35.54
N ALA A 1065 -48.92 32.07 -36.59
CA ALA A 1065 -49.32 32.36 -37.97
C ALA A 1065 -50.54 31.54 -38.42
N LEU A 1066 -50.78 30.39 -37.78
CA LEU A 1066 -51.94 29.52 -38.01
C LEU A 1066 -53.11 29.83 -37.07
N GLU A 1067 -52.85 30.31 -35.84
CA GLU A 1067 -53.86 30.70 -34.85
C GLU A 1067 -54.63 31.97 -35.22
N ASP A 1068 -54.13 32.81 -36.15
CA ASP A 1068 -54.94 33.80 -36.87
C ASP A 1068 -56.01 33.11 -37.78
N GLY A 1069 -56.40 31.85 -37.51
CA GLY A 1069 -57.74 31.48 -37.02
C GLY A 1069 -58.94 31.62 -37.94
N GLU A 1070 -59.02 32.69 -38.75
CA GLU A 1070 -60.07 32.87 -39.74
C GLU A 1070 -59.74 32.18 -41.07
N LEU A 1071 -58.46 32.02 -41.41
CA LEU A 1071 -58.01 31.51 -42.72
C LEU A 1071 -58.13 29.98 -42.88
N LEU A 1072 -57.75 29.20 -41.87
CA LEU A 1072 -57.89 27.74 -41.90
C LEU A 1072 -59.34 27.32 -41.62
N ALA A 1073 -60.03 28.05 -40.75
CA ALA A 1073 -61.45 27.83 -40.47
C ALA A 1073 -62.32 28.17 -41.70
N SER A 1074 -62.01 29.24 -42.45
CA SER A 1074 -62.72 29.54 -43.71
C SER A 1074 -62.48 28.45 -44.75
N LEU A 1075 -61.25 27.95 -44.89
CA LEU A 1075 -60.93 26.86 -45.81
C LEU A 1075 -61.65 25.55 -45.42
N PHE A 1076 -61.69 25.20 -44.14
CA PHE A 1076 -62.42 24.03 -43.63
C PHE A 1076 -63.95 24.18 -43.76
N ASP A 1077 -64.50 25.36 -43.44
CA ASP A 1077 -65.93 25.64 -43.59
C ASP A 1077 -66.36 25.66 -45.08
N HIS A 1078 -65.46 26.10 -45.98
CA HIS A 1078 -65.67 26.00 -47.43
C HIS A 1078 -65.66 24.54 -47.91
N MET A 1079 -64.73 23.70 -47.42
CA MET A 1079 -64.70 22.26 -47.73
C MET A 1079 -65.95 21.52 -47.21
N LEU A 1080 -66.45 21.90 -46.02
CA LEU A 1080 -67.68 21.35 -45.45
C LEU A 1080 -68.93 21.78 -46.21
N LYS A 1081 -69.06 23.07 -46.55
CA LYS A 1081 -70.20 23.60 -47.34
C LYS A 1081 -70.29 23.01 -48.75
N LYS A 1082 -69.17 22.58 -49.31
CA LYS A 1082 -69.08 22.03 -50.66
C LYS A 1082 -69.09 20.49 -50.73
N GLY A 1083 -69.32 19.82 -49.60
CA GLY A 1083 -69.56 18.37 -49.57
C GLY A 1083 -68.32 17.50 -49.81
N VAL A 1084 -67.13 18.04 -49.53
CA VAL A 1084 -65.86 17.32 -49.70
C VAL A 1084 -65.54 16.42 -48.48
N VAL A 1085 -66.23 16.64 -47.34
CA VAL A 1085 -66.11 15.84 -46.09
C VAL A 1085 -67.53 15.60 -45.51
N GLU A 1086 -67.92 14.35 -45.26
CA GLU A 1086 -69.25 13.98 -44.70
C GLU A 1086 -69.26 13.81 -43.17
N LYS A 1087 -70.34 14.21 -42.49
CA LYS A 1087 -70.62 13.90 -41.07
C LYS A 1087 -71.28 12.52 -40.94
N SER A 1088 -70.73 11.61 -40.11
CA SER A 1088 -71.44 10.39 -39.73
C SER A 1088 -72.42 10.65 -38.57
N SER A 1089 -73.63 10.10 -38.69
CA SER A 1089 -74.71 10.20 -37.69
C SER A 1089 -74.88 8.90 -36.90
N ASP A 1090 -74.95 9.02 -35.58
CA ASP A 1090 -75.32 7.97 -34.61
C ASP A 1090 -76.74 7.43 -34.83
N GLU A 1091 -76.92 6.10 -34.78
CA GLU A 1091 -77.89 5.41 -33.91
C GLU A 1091 -78.01 3.90 -34.22
N ALA A 1092 -78.13 3.11 -33.14
CA ALA A 1092 -78.61 1.73 -33.00
C ALA A 1092 -77.56 0.64 -32.68
N ILE A 1093 -77.61 0.11 -31.44
CA ILE A 1093 -78.04 -1.27 -31.08
C ILE A 1093 -77.76 -1.52 -29.57
N GLU A 1094 -78.83 -1.75 -28.81
CA GLU A 1094 -78.81 -2.39 -27.49
C GLU A 1094 -78.54 -3.90 -27.61
N GLY A 1095 -77.78 -4.50 -26.66
CA GLY A 1095 -77.85 -5.95 -26.45
C GLY A 1095 -76.63 -6.62 -25.78
N THR A 1096 -76.78 -6.93 -24.49
CA THR A 1096 -76.40 -8.20 -23.83
C THR A 1096 -74.92 -8.57 -23.59
N LEU A 1097 -74.52 -8.47 -22.30
CA LEU A 1097 -73.80 -9.43 -21.44
C LEU A 1097 -72.65 -10.34 -21.97
N ASP A 1098 -71.54 -10.23 -21.22
CA ASP A 1098 -70.74 -11.32 -20.58
C ASP A 1098 -69.38 -11.78 -21.19
N LYS A 1099 -68.38 -11.77 -20.31
CA LYS A 1099 -67.20 -12.64 -20.11
C LYS A 1099 -66.17 -12.97 -21.22
N SER A 1100 -64.93 -12.73 -20.79
CA SER A 1100 -63.76 -13.64 -20.76
C SER A 1100 -62.76 -13.67 -21.92
N LEU A 1101 -61.50 -13.42 -21.51
CA LEU A 1101 -60.23 -14.07 -21.88
C LEU A 1101 -59.74 -14.12 -23.34
N ASP A 1102 -58.58 -13.49 -23.49
CA ASP A 1102 -57.34 -13.96 -24.12
C ASP A 1102 -57.19 -14.15 -25.64
N THR A 1103 -56.05 -13.60 -26.08
CA THR A 1103 -55.17 -13.96 -27.21
C THR A 1103 -55.52 -13.56 -28.65
N ALA A 1104 -54.54 -12.83 -29.22
CA ALA A 1104 -54.06 -12.79 -30.60
C ALA A 1104 -55.00 -12.28 -31.72
N ASP A 1105 -54.58 -11.13 -32.28
CA ASP A 1105 -54.74 -10.54 -33.65
C ASP A 1105 -55.76 -11.20 -34.61
N PRO A 1106 -56.68 -10.44 -35.27
CA PRO A 1106 -56.26 -9.56 -36.37
C PRO A 1106 -57.18 -8.33 -36.72
N MET A 1107 -56.62 -7.40 -37.50
CA MET A 1107 -57.23 -6.58 -38.57
C MET A 1107 -58.54 -5.76 -38.36
N GLU A 1108 -58.38 -4.45 -38.60
CA GLU A 1108 -59.24 -3.54 -39.41
C GLU A 1108 -60.76 -3.74 -39.43
N ARG A 1109 -61.51 -2.73 -38.95
CA ARG A 1109 -62.61 -2.09 -39.69
C ARG A 1109 -62.71 -0.60 -39.31
N GLY A 1110 -62.39 0.26 -40.25
CA GLY A 1110 -62.31 1.71 -40.07
C GLY A 1110 -63.60 2.47 -40.38
N VAL A 1111 -63.51 3.78 -40.15
CA VAL A 1111 -64.19 4.78 -40.97
C VAL A 1111 -63.40 4.86 -42.28
N THR A 1112 -64.04 4.49 -43.38
CA THR A 1112 -63.46 4.60 -44.72
C THR A 1112 -63.55 6.06 -45.17
N ILE A 1113 -62.43 6.78 -45.10
CA ILE A 1113 -62.19 7.94 -45.98
C ILE A 1113 -61.39 7.40 -47.15
N ALA A 1114 -61.97 7.42 -48.35
CA ALA A 1114 -61.25 7.08 -49.56
C ALA A 1114 -60.29 8.23 -49.90
N THR A 1115 -59.01 8.11 -49.53
CA THR A 1115 -57.79 8.37 -50.34
C THR A 1115 -56.53 8.43 -49.45
N ASP A 1116 -55.43 7.83 -49.91
CA ASP A 1116 -54.11 7.71 -49.26
C ASP A 1116 -53.44 9.07 -48.93
N VAL A 1117 -53.62 9.63 -47.72
CA VAL A 1117 -52.74 10.66 -47.10
C VAL A 1117 -52.82 10.58 -45.57
N GLU A 1118 -51.69 10.37 -44.86
CA GLU A 1118 -51.57 10.53 -43.41
C GLU A 1118 -51.49 12.02 -43.03
N PHE A 1119 -52.23 12.44 -41.99
CA PHE A 1119 -52.26 13.81 -41.47
C PHE A 1119 -51.44 13.93 -40.17
N PRO A 1120 -50.85 15.09 -39.83
CA PRO A 1120 -50.25 15.31 -38.51
C PRO A 1120 -51.32 15.33 -37.40
N ASP A 1121 -51.16 14.48 -36.38
CA ASP A 1121 -52.15 14.25 -35.32
C ASP A 1121 -52.64 15.53 -34.59
N TRP A 1122 -51.77 16.54 -34.47
CA TRP A 1122 -52.06 17.78 -33.73
C TRP A 1122 -53.06 18.70 -34.46
N LEU A 1123 -53.11 18.68 -35.79
CA LEU A 1123 -54.03 19.52 -36.58
C LEU A 1123 -55.47 19.00 -36.55
N ILE A 1124 -55.63 17.67 -36.42
CA ILE A 1124 -56.94 17.00 -36.30
C ILE A 1124 -57.53 17.24 -34.89
N LEU A 1125 -56.69 17.20 -33.86
CA LEU A 1125 -57.12 17.30 -32.47
C LEU A 1125 -57.69 18.69 -32.10
N ASP A 1126 -57.05 19.79 -32.51
CA ASP A 1126 -57.50 21.15 -32.15
C ASP A 1126 -58.75 21.59 -32.94
N THR A 1127 -58.85 21.18 -34.22
CA THR A 1127 -60.00 21.49 -35.08
C THR A 1127 -61.26 20.75 -34.62
N ILE A 1128 -61.14 19.50 -34.15
CA ILE A 1128 -62.27 18.74 -33.60
C ILE A 1128 -62.70 19.31 -32.23
N GLN A 1129 -61.75 19.73 -31.39
CA GLN A 1129 -62.04 20.31 -30.07
C GLN A 1129 -62.81 21.64 -30.15
N LYS A 1130 -62.51 22.49 -31.13
CA LYS A 1130 -63.19 23.80 -31.26
C LYS A 1130 -64.56 23.73 -31.96
N THR A 1131 -64.87 22.66 -32.70
CA THR A 1131 -66.09 22.58 -33.54
C THR A 1131 -67.25 21.81 -32.87
N TYR A 1132 -67.01 21.06 -31.79
CA TYR A 1132 -68.00 20.25 -31.10
C TYR A 1132 -67.95 20.44 -29.58
N GLU A 1133 -68.56 21.51 -29.06
CA GLU A 1133 -68.97 21.60 -27.65
C GLU A 1133 -70.47 21.25 -27.50
N PRO A 1134 -70.85 20.24 -26.71
CA PRO A 1134 -72.19 20.16 -26.15
C PRO A 1134 -72.21 20.74 -24.73
N ASN A 1135 -73.10 21.70 -24.52
CA ASN A 1135 -73.47 22.26 -23.22
C ASN A 1135 -73.84 21.18 -22.18
N SER A 1136 -73.16 21.17 -21.02
CA SER A 1136 -73.75 21.20 -19.65
C SER A 1136 -72.98 20.38 -18.59
N ARG A 1137 -72.70 21.08 -17.48
CA ARG A 1137 -72.47 20.66 -16.08
C ARG A 1137 -72.09 19.19 -15.77
N GLY A 1138 -70.94 19.04 -15.11
CA GLY A 1138 -70.74 18.05 -14.05
C GLY A 1138 -69.43 17.28 -14.14
N ASN A 1139 -68.67 17.28 -13.04
CA ASN A 1139 -67.46 16.49 -12.80
C ASN A 1139 -67.52 15.07 -13.42
N THR A 1140 -66.44 14.60 -14.06
CA THR A 1140 -65.43 13.67 -13.50
C THR A 1140 -64.63 13.03 -14.67
N THR A 1141 -63.33 13.33 -14.71
CA THR A 1141 -62.14 12.53 -15.12
C THR A 1141 -62.17 11.47 -16.23
N ILE A 1142 -61.04 11.44 -16.99
CA ILE A 1142 -60.25 10.30 -17.61
C ILE A 1142 -60.20 10.35 -19.17
N PRO A 1143 -59.11 9.94 -19.89
CA PRO A 1143 -57.73 9.55 -19.53
C PRO A 1143 -56.59 10.25 -20.31
N PHE A 1144 -55.39 10.17 -19.72
CA PHE A 1144 -54.08 10.24 -20.40
C PHE A 1144 -53.93 9.13 -21.47
N PHE A 1145 -53.47 9.48 -22.67
CA PHE A 1145 -52.75 8.55 -23.56
C PHE A 1145 -51.27 8.91 -23.57
N HIS A 1146 -50.44 7.95 -23.18
CA HIS A 1146 -48.99 8.03 -23.22
C HIS A 1146 -48.49 6.68 -23.74
N ARG A 1147 -47.95 6.62 -24.95
CA ARG A 1147 -46.60 6.06 -25.22
C ARG A 1147 -46.29 5.89 -26.71
N ASN A 1148 -45.02 6.21 -26.98
CA ASN A 1148 -44.09 5.55 -27.89
C ASN A 1148 -44.12 5.89 -29.39
N ALA A 1149 -43.20 6.81 -29.72
CA ALA A 1149 -41.95 6.52 -30.43
C ALA A 1149 -41.92 6.66 -31.96
N PHE A 1150 -40.77 7.25 -32.37
CA PHE A 1150 -40.12 7.36 -33.67
C PHE A 1150 -40.56 8.58 -34.50
N HIS A 1151 -39.65 9.48 -34.94
CA HIS A 1151 -38.25 9.25 -35.32
C HIS A 1151 -37.32 10.44 -35.06
#